data_AF-A0AAD1HR72-F1
#
_entry.id   AF-A0AAD1HR72-F1
#
_cell.length_a   1.000
_cell.length_b   1.000
_cell.length_c   1.000
_cell.angle_alpha   90.00
_cell.angle_beta   90.00
_cell.angle_gamma   90.00
#
_symmetry.space_group_name_H-M   'P 1'
#
loop_
_entity.id
_entity.type
_entity.pdbx_description
1 polymer ?
#
loop_
_entity_poly.entity_id
_entity_poly.type
_entity_poly.pdbx_seq_one_letter_code
_entity_poly.pdbx_strand_id
1 'polypeptide(L)'
;MNRFTAKRAVTWAILLVLSATLFGSSAGVAYAAPGDTADPPAAVEANVLSWPALGLQSTVELYGRARTPVTVPLPAGMTASRLRGMIGMPENVTAGYLEIDDGDGKFLASVDLSAAATAQAATPFDVDISAARVQGSSIDLSFVIRVRDTVDRACAPLQRLTISDLTTEFTGTNPPVTTIASFFPSVLGRVTIYAASDANSAEQQAVLTLVSTLARIYAPRPLPITVVSQPRGAQPPPALGMDRAVVVETGEPGLSVENPGAPDAYLRISGDGDQLSAQVSLLTTELQPLAQVAAARVTQAGSDTVQRGDTLTFGELKVSGQATFFETSTFEVGSDRASLGPRFDGVQVHLLADYTPVHQGDASTVMIRSNNVIVYRGTLDGTGRLDTTFNLDSRILDQRYINLQFTLTDTPAQDCSPLVAPMTFQIDPRSTLTMHRGGAPLGGFTAFPSEFSPKFVVALDGSSPNQLSYAADIVAVVSRITKTPLTPQVVSLQSAVDGNSGALIVANSGAIKQTALNPPIGGEGPMVKFGLPTELNVNMEGGLGSIQAFADPQRNRSVILVTTTGDWKLVDPLFSYIAASDRNWLGLTGDVLAAGEAGTPTNVAIRTTSDSLAPTQTSGSSGGWLKYGLIGGGVLAVIAVLAVILALRRPKPADVDE
;
A
#
# COMPACT_ATOMS: atom_id res chain seq x y z
N MET A 1 -52.07 32.93 -25.97
CA MET A 1 -52.32 34.02 -26.95
C MET A 1 -51.00 34.68 -27.33
N ASN A 2 -50.72 34.70 -28.63
CA ASN A 2 -49.66 35.39 -29.41
C ASN A 2 -48.46 36.11 -28.75
N ARG A 3 -47.27 35.57 -29.04
CA ARG A 3 -46.14 36.21 -29.77
C ARG A 3 -45.89 37.72 -29.59
N PHE A 4 -44.76 38.07 -28.97
CA PHE A 4 -43.99 39.31 -29.19
C PHE A 4 -42.51 38.91 -29.40
N THR A 5 -41.96 38.98 -30.61
CA THR A 5 -41.27 40.11 -31.31
C THR A 5 -39.76 40.21 -31.04
N ALA A 6 -39.02 40.57 -32.10
CA ALA A 6 -37.56 40.66 -32.14
C ALA A 6 -37.05 42.13 -32.08
N LYS A 7 -35.72 42.31 -32.22
CA LYS A 7 -34.93 43.58 -32.28
C LYS A 7 -34.56 44.12 -30.88
N ARG A 8 -33.43 44.82 -30.64
CA ARG A 8 -32.43 45.59 -31.44
C ARG A 8 -31.04 45.49 -30.76
N ALA A 9 -29.90 45.47 -31.48
CA ALA A 9 -29.03 46.62 -31.85
C ALA A 9 -28.66 47.55 -30.65
N VAL A 10 -27.40 47.63 -30.16
CA VAL A 10 -26.15 48.23 -30.74
C VAL A 10 -26.10 49.78 -30.63
N THR A 11 -24.89 50.32 -30.34
CA THR A 11 -24.43 51.74 -30.12
C THR A 11 -24.41 52.22 -28.65
N TRP A 12 -23.51 53.09 -28.15
CA TRP A 12 -22.25 53.77 -28.61
C TRP A 12 -21.45 54.17 -27.33
N ALA A 13 -20.11 54.09 -27.23
CA ALA A 13 -19.04 54.97 -27.75
C ALA A 13 -18.84 56.35 -27.05
N ILE A 14 -17.85 56.39 -26.13
CA ILE A 14 -16.83 57.44 -25.86
C ILE A 14 -17.25 58.86 -25.40
N LEU A 15 -16.66 59.33 -24.29
CA LEU A 15 -16.40 60.76 -24.04
C LEU A 15 -15.11 61.01 -23.22
N LEU A 16 -14.54 62.20 -23.40
CA LEU A 16 -13.16 62.64 -23.12
C LEU A 16 -13.22 64.13 -22.64
N VAL A 17 -12.18 64.84 -22.17
CA VAL A 17 -10.72 64.62 -22.09
C VAL A 17 -10.10 65.53 -20.99
N LEU A 18 -8.89 65.21 -20.47
CA LEU A 18 -7.96 66.10 -19.71
C LEU A 18 -8.37 66.56 -18.27
N SER A 19 -7.43 66.79 -17.33
CA SER A 19 -6.29 67.73 -17.44
C SER A 19 -5.06 67.44 -16.54
N ALA A 20 -3.88 67.67 -17.14
CA ALA A 20 -2.69 68.40 -16.63
C ALA A 20 -1.97 67.93 -15.32
N THR A 21 -0.83 67.22 -15.37
CA THR A 21 0.58 67.65 -15.70
C THR A 21 1.28 68.55 -14.67
N LEU A 22 2.42 68.08 -14.12
CA LEU A 22 3.68 68.82 -13.94
C LEU A 22 4.83 67.87 -13.49
N PHE A 23 6.08 68.32 -13.66
CA PHE A 23 7.37 67.69 -13.31
C PHE A 23 7.95 66.58 -14.22
N GLY A 24 8.93 66.97 -15.05
CA GLY A 24 10.16 66.20 -15.30
C GLY A 24 11.32 66.79 -14.47
N SER A 25 12.57 66.34 -14.52
CA SER A 25 13.24 65.28 -15.31
C SER A 25 14.57 64.90 -14.62
N SER A 26 15.02 63.64 -14.67
CA SER A 26 16.40 63.25 -15.05
C SER A 26 16.76 61.77 -14.78
N ALA A 27 17.38 61.16 -15.81
CA ALA A 27 18.35 60.05 -15.77
C ALA A 27 18.09 58.80 -14.89
N GLY A 28 17.56 57.75 -15.52
CA GLY A 28 17.81 56.34 -15.20
C GLY A 28 18.06 55.59 -16.51
N VAL A 29 19.04 54.68 -16.55
CA VAL A 29 19.61 54.15 -17.82
C VAL A 29 18.68 53.15 -18.50
N ALA A 30 18.54 53.26 -19.82
CA ALA A 30 17.86 52.26 -20.64
C ALA A 30 18.78 51.05 -20.92
N TYR A 31 18.30 49.84 -20.62
CA TYR A 31 18.91 48.61 -21.13
C TYR A 31 18.06 48.03 -22.26
N ALA A 32 18.72 47.78 -23.39
CA ALA A 32 18.16 47.00 -24.49
C ALA A 32 18.10 45.52 -24.09
N ALA A 33 17.16 44.78 -24.70
CA ALA A 33 17.00 43.35 -24.44
C ALA A 33 18.04 42.49 -25.17
N PRO A 34 18.73 41.58 -24.47
CA PRO A 34 19.03 40.23 -24.92
C PRO A 34 17.93 39.30 -24.35
N GLY A 35 17.34 38.38 -25.11
CA GLY A 35 17.99 37.38 -25.94
C GLY A 35 17.67 36.02 -25.29
N ASP A 36 17.22 35.04 -26.08
CA ASP A 36 16.51 33.85 -25.58
C ASP A 36 17.15 33.21 -24.32
N THR A 37 16.50 33.37 -23.17
CA THR A 37 16.73 32.50 -22.03
C THR A 37 16.20 31.13 -22.39
N ALA A 38 17.09 30.15 -22.47
CA ALA A 38 16.79 28.75 -22.74
C ALA A 38 15.58 28.25 -21.92
N ASP A 39 14.92 27.21 -22.43
CA ASP A 39 13.98 26.41 -21.67
C ASP A 39 14.52 26.14 -20.26
N PRO A 40 13.66 26.14 -19.21
CA PRO A 40 14.09 25.70 -17.89
C PRO A 40 14.75 24.33 -18.06
N PRO A 41 16.00 24.14 -17.57
CA PRO A 41 16.75 22.94 -17.88
C PRO A 41 15.94 21.72 -17.47
N ALA A 42 15.87 20.74 -18.38
CA ALA A 42 15.22 19.47 -18.12
C ALA A 42 15.68 18.94 -16.75
N ALA A 43 14.72 18.56 -15.92
CA ALA A 43 14.95 18.30 -14.49
C ALA A 43 16.15 17.35 -14.31
N VAL A 44 17.20 17.87 -13.67
CA VAL A 44 18.39 17.08 -13.33
C VAL A 44 17.93 15.90 -12.47
N GLU A 45 18.32 14.67 -12.84
CA GLU A 45 17.86 13.46 -12.17
C GLU A 45 18.09 13.52 -10.65
N ALA A 46 17.14 12.94 -9.90
CA ALA A 46 17.00 13.17 -8.47
C ALA A 46 18.16 12.58 -7.64
N ASN A 47 19.19 13.39 -7.41
CA ASN A 47 20.19 13.15 -6.37
C ASN A 47 19.66 13.39 -4.95
N VAL A 48 18.39 13.78 -4.76
CA VAL A 48 17.74 13.82 -3.45
C VAL A 48 16.48 12.96 -3.52
N LEU A 49 16.43 11.90 -2.70
CA LEU A 49 15.27 11.01 -2.61
C LEU A 49 14.62 11.14 -1.24
N SER A 50 13.29 11.22 -1.22
CA SER A 50 12.54 11.17 0.03
C SER A 50 12.59 9.78 0.63
N TRP A 51 12.52 9.70 1.97
CA TRP A 51 12.47 8.43 2.68
C TRP A 51 11.33 7.52 2.20
N PRO A 52 10.10 8.02 1.94
CA PRO A 52 9.05 7.25 1.27
C PRO A 52 9.43 6.66 -0.10
N ALA A 53 10.18 7.40 -0.94
CA ALA A 53 10.67 6.88 -2.22
C ALA A 53 11.72 5.76 -2.04
N LEU A 54 12.46 5.79 -0.92
CA LEU A 54 13.38 4.72 -0.50
C LEU A 54 12.66 3.54 0.19
N GLY A 55 11.36 3.64 0.48
CA GLY A 55 10.59 2.62 1.21
C GLY A 55 10.61 2.75 2.73
N LEU A 56 11.10 3.89 3.24
CA LEU A 56 11.18 4.24 4.65
C LEU A 56 9.98 5.10 5.08
N GLN A 57 9.75 5.21 6.38
CA GLN A 57 8.73 6.10 6.92
C GLN A 57 9.12 7.57 6.66
N SER A 58 8.15 8.44 6.35
CA SER A 58 8.37 9.89 6.28
C SER A 58 8.73 10.49 7.64
N THR A 59 8.38 9.79 8.72
CA THR A 59 8.38 10.26 10.09
C THR A 59 8.94 9.18 11.00
N VAL A 60 9.83 9.55 11.93
CA VAL A 60 10.36 8.66 12.96
C VAL A 60 10.11 9.30 14.32
N GLU A 61 9.53 8.52 15.23
CA GLU A 61 9.38 8.89 16.64
C GLU A 61 10.52 8.26 17.46
N LEU A 62 11.12 9.08 18.31
CA LEU A 62 12.25 8.71 19.18
C LEU A 62 11.81 8.85 20.63
N TYR A 63 12.15 7.85 21.44
CA TYR A 63 11.66 7.70 22.81
C TYR A 63 12.81 7.51 23.81
N GLY A 64 12.84 8.34 24.85
CA GLY A 64 13.84 8.30 25.91
C GLY A 64 15.27 8.41 25.36
N ARG A 65 16.15 7.51 25.82
CA ARG A 65 17.54 7.36 25.34
C ARG A 65 17.72 6.11 24.45
N ALA A 66 16.64 5.56 23.90
CA ALA A 66 16.70 4.38 23.05
C ALA A 66 17.43 4.69 21.73
N ARG A 67 18.09 3.67 21.17
CA ARG A 67 18.62 3.69 19.80
C ARG A 67 17.51 3.27 18.84
N THR A 68 17.16 4.14 17.89
CA THR A 68 16.23 3.80 16.80
C THR A 68 17.03 3.55 15.52
N PRO A 69 17.21 2.29 15.09
CA PRO A 69 17.94 1.96 13.87
C PRO A 69 17.07 2.14 12.61
N VAL A 70 17.71 2.56 11.52
CA VAL A 70 17.09 2.70 10.18
C VAL A 70 18.11 2.30 9.11
N THR A 71 17.74 1.33 8.27
CA THR A 71 18.53 0.92 7.10
C THR A 71 18.10 1.72 5.88
N VAL A 72 18.98 2.55 5.31
CA VAL A 72 18.72 3.36 4.11
C VAL A 72 19.28 2.65 2.87
N PRO A 73 18.44 2.24 1.90
CA PRO A 73 18.92 1.62 0.67
C PRO A 73 19.63 2.64 -0.23
N LEU A 74 20.73 2.21 -0.86
CA LEU A 74 21.50 3.00 -1.81
C LEU A 74 21.06 2.68 -3.26
N PRO A 75 20.86 3.68 -4.13
CA PRO A 75 20.81 3.47 -5.57
C PRO A 75 22.13 2.93 -6.12
N ALA A 76 22.08 2.23 -7.26
CA ALA A 76 23.27 1.64 -7.86
C ALA A 76 24.31 2.70 -8.26
N GLY A 77 25.58 2.48 -7.90
CA GLY A 77 26.68 3.42 -8.18
C GLY A 77 26.62 4.75 -7.43
N MET A 78 25.75 4.87 -6.42
CA MET A 78 25.60 6.06 -5.60
C MET A 78 25.98 5.82 -4.14
N THR A 79 26.39 6.89 -3.46
CA THR A 79 26.69 6.93 -2.03
C THR A 79 25.84 8.01 -1.36
N ALA A 80 25.30 7.72 -0.18
CA ALA A 80 24.60 8.73 0.61
C ALA A 80 25.60 9.76 1.16
N SER A 81 25.22 11.04 1.13
CA SER A 81 26.10 12.17 1.44
C SER A 81 25.51 13.09 2.50
N ARG A 82 24.22 13.40 2.43
CA ARG A 82 23.52 14.24 3.42
C ARG A 82 22.17 13.66 3.80
N LEU A 83 21.77 13.91 5.05
CA LEU A 83 20.42 13.63 5.56
C LEU A 83 19.78 14.95 5.95
N ARG A 84 18.57 15.19 5.43
CA ARG A 84 17.78 16.40 5.67
C ARG A 84 16.40 16.03 6.20
N GLY A 85 15.80 16.93 6.98
CA GLY A 85 14.42 16.81 7.40
C GLY A 85 14.02 17.90 8.39
N MET A 86 12.93 17.66 9.09
CA MET A 86 12.38 18.55 10.11
C MET A 86 12.40 17.86 11.48
N ILE A 87 12.75 18.59 12.52
CA ILE A 87 12.61 18.19 13.92
C ILE A 87 11.39 18.90 14.50
N GLY A 88 10.37 18.14 14.90
CA GLY A 88 9.22 18.65 15.63
C GLY A 88 9.57 19.07 17.06
N MET A 89 8.68 19.84 17.70
CA MET A 89 8.88 20.31 19.07
C MET A 89 9.17 19.15 20.05
N PRO A 90 10.34 19.13 20.75
CA PRO A 90 10.67 18.08 21.70
C PRO A 90 9.75 18.09 22.95
N GLU A 91 9.23 16.93 23.36
CA GLU A 91 8.52 16.78 24.63
C GLU A 91 9.46 16.27 25.73
N ASN A 92 9.39 16.89 26.92
CA ASN A 92 10.21 16.56 28.10
C ASN A 92 11.74 16.69 27.90
N VAL A 93 12.18 17.42 26.86
CA VAL A 93 13.60 17.76 26.61
C VAL A 93 13.81 19.27 26.79
N THR A 94 14.50 19.67 27.86
CA THR A 94 14.83 21.09 28.11
C THR A 94 16.10 21.53 27.39
N ALA A 95 17.10 20.65 27.29
CA ALA A 95 18.31 20.84 26.51
C ALA A 95 18.88 19.48 26.11
N GLY A 96 19.32 19.33 24.87
CA GLY A 96 19.89 18.08 24.37
C GLY A 96 20.43 18.21 22.96
N TYR A 97 20.73 17.07 22.35
CA TYR A 97 20.99 16.93 20.92
C TYR A 97 20.43 15.59 20.41
N LEU A 98 20.08 15.55 19.13
CA LEU A 98 19.89 14.31 18.38
C LEU A 98 21.27 13.84 17.93
N GLU A 99 21.68 12.65 18.37
CA GLU A 99 22.89 11.97 17.94
C GLU A 99 22.54 11.00 16.80
N ILE A 100 23.37 10.99 15.75
CA ILE A 100 23.22 10.15 14.57
C ILE A 100 24.52 9.37 14.40
N ASP A 101 24.44 8.05 14.60
CA ASP A 101 25.53 7.10 14.42
C ASP A 101 25.30 6.24 13.16
N ASP A 102 26.32 5.51 12.71
CA ASP A 102 26.14 4.37 11.81
C ASP A 102 25.70 3.09 12.57
N GLY A 103 25.44 2.01 11.83
CA GLY A 103 25.03 0.71 12.38
C GLY A 103 26.03 0.04 13.34
N ASP A 104 27.32 0.41 13.29
CA ASP A 104 28.34 -0.07 14.23
C ASP A 104 28.45 0.84 15.48
N GLY A 105 27.66 1.92 15.55
CA GLY A 105 27.66 2.90 16.65
C GLY A 105 28.75 3.96 16.53
N LYS A 106 29.33 4.17 15.35
CA LYS A 106 30.28 5.25 15.09
C LYS A 106 29.51 6.55 14.83
N PHE A 107 29.84 7.59 15.58
CA PHE A 107 29.30 8.94 15.42
C PHE A 107 29.47 9.48 13.99
N LEU A 108 28.37 9.97 13.41
CA LEU A 108 28.33 10.67 12.13
C LEU A 108 28.05 12.16 12.34
N ALA A 109 26.96 12.49 13.06
CA ALA A 109 26.52 13.87 13.23
C ALA A 109 25.70 14.09 14.52
N SER A 110 25.57 15.36 14.92
CA SER A 110 24.70 15.79 16.01
C SER A 110 23.90 17.03 15.63
N VAL A 111 22.62 17.09 16.00
CA VAL A 111 21.76 18.27 15.84
C VAL A 111 21.30 18.77 17.20
N ASP A 112 21.61 20.01 17.58
CA ASP A 112 21.25 20.57 18.89
C ASP A 112 19.73 20.78 19.04
N LEU A 113 19.18 20.30 20.16
CA LEU A 113 17.79 20.46 20.58
C LEU A 113 17.72 21.60 21.60
N SER A 114 17.68 22.85 21.11
CA SER A 114 17.67 24.04 21.97
C SER A 114 16.26 24.49 22.34
N ALA A 115 16.07 24.94 23.59
CA ALA A 115 14.80 25.51 24.04
C ALA A 115 14.39 26.80 23.28
N ALA A 116 15.32 27.46 22.57
CA ALA A 116 15.02 28.63 21.75
C ALA A 116 14.30 28.29 20.43
N ALA A 117 14.34 27.02 19.98
CA ALA A 117 13.60 26.54 18.82
C ALA A 117 12.07 26.50 19.05
N THR A 118 11.60 26.64 20.29
CA THR A 118 10.19 26.56 20.69
C THR A 118 9.29 27.67 20.15
N ALA A 119 9.83 28.65 19.43
CA ALA A 119 9.04 29.65 18.70
C ALA A 119 8.48 29.11 17.36
N GLN A 120 8.93 27.95 16.89
CA GLN A 120 8.46 27.30 15.65
C GLN A 120 8.06 25.86 15.93
N ALA A 121 6.97 25.39 15.31
CA ALA A 121 6.44 24.04 15.55
C ALA A 121 7.37 22.91 15.04
N ALA A 122 8.23 23.22 14.06
CA ALA A 122 9.27 22.34 13.55
C ALA A 122 10.49 23.15 13.08
N THR A 123 11.70 22.59 13.26
CA THR A 123 12.99 23.20 12.88
C THR A 123 13.69 22.33 11.84
N PRO A 124 14.17 22.87 10.70
CA PRO A 124 14.90 22.08 9.70
C PRO A 124 16.29 21.66 10.20
N PHE A 125 16.76 20.50 9.74
CA PHE A 125 18.14 20.05 9.90
C PHE A 125 18.72 19.50 8.59
N ASP A 126 20.04 19.60 8.44
CA ASP A 126 20.81 19.11 7.29
C ASP A 126 22.20 18.70 7.79
N VAL A 127 22.50 17.40 7.76
CA VAL A 127 23.74 16.82 8.31
C VAL A 127 24.49 16.00 7.27
N ASP A 128 25.81 15.98 7.38
CA ASP A 128 26.68 15.12 6.58
C ASP A 128 26.62 13.68 7.13
N ILE A 129 26.39 12.72 6.24
CA ILE A 129 26.42 11.27 6.54
C ILE A 129 27.33 10.51 5.57
N SER A 130 28.18 11.20 4.80
CA SER A 130 29.11 10.59 3.83
C SER A 130 30.12 9.62 4.47
N ALA A 131 30.34 9.73 5.78
CA ALA A 131 31.18 8.84 6.56
C ALA A 131 30.47 7.55 7.04
N ALA A 132 29.20 7.34 6.68
CA ALA A 132 28.41 6.15 7.02
C ALA A 132 28.95 4.90 6.30
N ARG A 133 28.99 3.77 7.01
CA ARG A 133 29.50 2.51 6.47
C ARG A 133 28.48 1.87 5.52
N VAL A 134 28.88 1.65 4.27
CA VAL A 134 28.10 0.87 3.29
C VAL A 134 28.15 -0.62 3.64
N GLN A 135 26.97 -1.24 3.76
CA GLN A 135 26.78 -2.67 3.92
C GLN A 135 25.93 -3.19 2.77
N GLY A 136 26.55 -3.91 1.82
CA GLY A 136 25.87 -4.38 0.61
C GLY A 136 25.35 -3.22 -0.24
N SER A 137 24.03 -3.10 -0.34
CA SER A 137 23.33 -2.04 -1.08
C SER A 137 22.58 -1.04 -0.17
N SER A 138 23.05 -0.85 1.06
CA SER A 138 22.45 0.03 2.06
C SER A 138 23.51 0.66 2.99
N ILE A 139 23.12 1.69 3.73
CA ILE A 139 23.79 2.12 4.95
C ILE A 139 22.85 1.92 6.14
N ASP A 140 23.39 1.68 7.32
CA ASP A 140 22.62 1.66 8.56
C ASP A 140 22.89 2.94 9.36
N LEU A 141 21.82 3.56 9.85
CA LEU A 141 21.84 4.76 10.71
C LEU A 141 21.17 4.45 12.05
N SER A 142 21.61 5.08 13.12
CA SER A 142 21.02 4.98 14.46
C SER A 142 20.77 6.36 15.05
N PHE A 143 19.52 6.64 15.43
CA PHE A 143 19.10 7.91 16.03
C PHE A 143 18.98 7.77 17.55
N VAL A 144 19.51 8.72 18.32
CA VAL A 144 19.45 8.75 19.80
C VAL A 144 19.20 10.16 20.32
N ILE A 145 18.28 10.33 21.28
CA ILE A 145 18.15 11.60 22.02
C ILE A 145 19.17 11.63 23.16
N ARG A 146 20.04 12.63 23.18
CA ARG A 146 21.02 12.89 24.24
C ARG A 146 20.63 14.16 25.01
N VAL A 147 19.92 13.99 26.12
CA VAL A 147 19.61 15.12 27.04
C VAL A 147 20.84 15.56 27.83
N ARG A 148 20.99 16.87 28.04
CA ARG A 148 22.05 17.49 28.87
C ARG A 148 21.57 17.87 30.29
N ASP A 149 20.30 17.63 30.61
CA ASP A 149 19.76 17.85 31.96
C ASP A 149 20.25 16.75 32.93
N THR A 150 20.61 17.15 34.14
CA THR A 150 21.15 16.29 35.22
C THR A 150 20.13 16.02 36.32
N VAL A 151 18.87 16.48 36.20
CA VAL A 151 17.84 16.10 37.18
C VAL A 151 17.57 14.60 37.07
N ASP A 152 17.82 13.89 38.16
CA ASP A 152 17.61 12.46 38.30
C ASP A 152 16.10 12.19 38.45
N ARG A 153 15.41 12.00 37.33
CA ARG A 153 13.95 11.85 37.29
C ARG A 153 13.55 10.39 37.06
N ALA A 154 13.77 9.55 38.07
CA ALA A 154 13.39 8.13 38.06
C ALA A 154 11.91 7.88 37.67
N CYS A 155 11.02 8.87 37.88
CA CYS A 155 9.60 8.81 37.55
C CYS A 155 9.10 9.97 36.64
N ALA A 156 9.94 10.59 35.80
CA ALA A 156 9.43 11.57 34.82
C ALA A 156 8.85 10.89 33.56
N PRO A 157 7.89 11.55 32.88
CA PRO A 157 7.50 11.19 31.53
C PRO A 157 8.73 11.10 30.61
N LEU A 158 8.77 10.06 29.77
CA LEU A 158 9.86 9.84 28.83
C LEU A 158 10.02 11.03 27.88
N GLN A 159 11.25 11.27 27.44
CA GLN A 159 11.52 12.21 26.35
C GLN A 159 10.89 11.68 25.05
N ARG A 160 10.28 12.57 24.27
CA ARG A 160 9.81 12.26 22.92
C ARG A 160 10.35 13.29 21.93
N LEU A 161 10.80 12.81 20.78
CA LEU A 161 11.16 13.64 19.63
C LEU A 161 10.59 13.03 18.36
N THR A 162 9.94 13.85 17.53
CA THR A 162 9.49 13.43 16.20
C THR A 162 10.36 14.10 15.15
N ILE A 163 10.92 13.32 14.23
CA ILE A 163 11.56 13.84 13.01
C ILE A 163 10.71 13.47 11.80
N SER A 164 10.53 14.42 10.86
CA SER A 164 9.66 14.28 9.68
C SER A 164 10.34 14.78 8.40
N ASP A 165 9.66 14.58 7.26
CA ASP A 165 10.03 15.12 5.95
C ASP A 165 11.46 14.71 5.51
N LEU A 166 11.83 13.49 5.90
CA LEU A 166 13.19 12.99 5.77
C LEU A 166 13.55 12.72 4.30
N THR A 167 14.71 13.24 3.89
CA THR A 167 15.26 13.06 2.54
C THR A 167 16.77 12.78 2.63
N THR A 168 17.26 11.93 1.73
CA THR A 168 18.69 11.58 1.64
C THR A 168 19.24 12.10 0.32
N GLU A 169 20.36 12.81 0.39
CA GLU A 169 21.11 13.27 -0.79
C GLU A 169 22.18 12.25 -1.15
N PHE A 170 22.24 11.89 -2.43
CA PHE A 170 23.13 10.90 -3.01
C PHE A 170 24.13 11.55 -3.96
N THR A 171 25.35 11.02 -3.98
CA THR A 171 26.40 11.42 -4.92
C THR A 171 26.94 10.21 -5.66
N GLY A 172 27.23 10.39 -6.95
CA GLY A 172 27.62 9.33 -7.87
C GLY A 172 26.87 9.45 -9.20
N THR A 173 26.93 8.40 -10.00
CA THR A 173 26.22 8.29 -11.28
C THR A 173 25.67 6.88 -11.41
N ASN A 174 24.41 6.74 -11.81
CA ASN A 174 23.80 5.44 -12.06
C ASN A 174 24.57 4.72 -13.19
N PRO A 175 25.13 3.52 -12.95
CA PRO A 175 25.92 2.83 -13.96
C PRO A 175 25.01 2.32 -15.09
N PRO A 176 25.49 2.30 -16.35
CA PRO A 176 24.71 1.79 -17.46
C PRO A 176 24.48 0.29 -17.31
N VAL A 177 23.29 -0.18 -17.68
CA VAL A 177 22.90 -1.59 -17.51
C VAL A 177 23.55 -2.46 -18.58
N THR A 178 24.32 -3.46 -18.16
CA THR A 178 25.12 -4.32 -19.05
C THR A 178 24.88 -5.82 -18.84
N THR A 179 24.27 -6.21 -17.72
CA THR A 179 24.03 -7.61 -17.33
C THR A 179 22.67 -7.79 -16.68
N ILE A 180 22.15 -9.02 -16.70
CA ILE A 180 20.90 -9.40 -16.02
C ILE A 180 20.98 -9.09 -14.52
N ALA A 181 22.11 -9.39 -13.89
CA ALA A 181 22.38 -9.06 -12.48
C ALA A 181 22.26 -7.55 -12.17
N SER A 182 22.72 -6.68 -13.08
CA SER A 182 22.61 -5.22 -12.94
C SER A 182 21.24 -4.63 -13.32
N PHE A 183 20.34 -5.42 -13.91
CA PHE A 183 19.12 -4.90 -14.53
C PHE A 183 18.10 -4.39 -13.50
N PHE A 184 17.94 -5.11 -12.39
CA PHE A 184 17.01 -4.80 -11.30
C PHE A 184 17.78 -4.44 -10.00
N PRO A 185 18.34 -3.21 -9.90
CA PRO A 185 19.07 -2.74 -8.71
C PRO A 185 18.19 -2.50 -7.49
N SER A 186 18.82 -2.34 -6.33
CA SER A 186 18.20 -2.05 -5.01
C SER A 186 17.23 -0.87 -4.95
N VAL A 187 17.29 0.07 -5.90
CA VAL A 187 16.37 1.22 -6.03
C VAL A 187 16.01 1.39 -7.51
N LEU A 188 14.72 1.52 -7.81
CA LEU A 188 14.17 1.74 -9.16
C LEU A 188 13.09 2.84 -9.11
N GLY A 189 12.92 3.54 -10.23
CA GLY A 189 11.90 4.57 -10.44
C GLY A 189 10.57 3.98 -10.94
N ARG A 190 10.63 3.18 -12.00
CA ARG A 190 9.49 2.48 -12.63
C ARG A 190 9.96 1.23 -13.38
N VAL A 191 9.08 0.23 -13.51
CA VAL A 191 9.21 -0.82 -14.52
C VAL A 191 8.01 -0.78 -15.46
N THR A 192 8.27 -0.70 -16.77
CA THR A 192 7.23 -0.88 -17.80
C THR A 192 7.45 -2.21 -18.51
N ILE A 193 6.45 -3.09 -18.42
CA ILE A 193 6.44 -4.42 -19.01
C ILE A 193 5.61 -4.35 -20.30
N TYR A 194 6.27 -4.55 -21.42
CA TYR A 194 5.69 -4.57 -22.74
C TYR A 194 5.28 -5.99 -23.10
N ALA A 195 3.98 -6.21 -23.30
CA ALA A 195 3.39 -7.47 -23.73
C ALA A 195 2.95 -7.34 -25.19
N ALA A 196 3.01 -8.44 -25.95
CA ALA A 196 2.48 -8.46 -27.30
C ALA A 196 0.95 -8.20 -27.31
N SER A 197 0.44 -7.44 -28.27
CA SER A 197 -1.01 -7.15 -28.39
C SER A 197 -1.86 -8.39 -28.72
N ASP A 198 -1.21 -9.45 -29.22
CA ASP A 198 -1.76 -10.79 -29.46
C ASP A 198 -1.30 -11.81 -28.39
N ALA A 199 -0.92 -11.35 -27.19
CA ALA A 199 -0.33 -12.19 -26.14
C ALA A 199 -1.20 -13.41 -25.79
N ASN A 200 -0.59 -14.60 -25.94
CA ASN A 200 -1.22 -15.87 -25.57
C ASN A 200 -1.22 -16.10 -24.04
N SER A 201 -1.87 -17.17 -23.57
CA SER A 201 -2.01 -17.45 -22.13
C SER A 201 -0.67 -17.65 -21.40
N ALA A 202 0.38 -18.16 -22.06
CA ALA A 202 1.71 -18.28 -21.46
C ALA A 202 2.42 -16.93 -21.34
N GLU A 203 2.27 -16.05 -22.34
CA GLU A 203 2.77 -14.66 -22.28
C GLU A 203 2.07 -13.88 -21.18
N GLN A 204 0.74 -13.97 -21.08
CA GLN A 204 -0.06 -13.39 -20.00
C GLN A 204 0.37 -13.94 -18.62
N GLN A 205 0.59 -15.26 -18.52
CA GLN A 205 1.07 -15.90 -17.29
C GLN A 205 2.45 -15.36 -16.87
N ALA A 206 3.39 -15.26 -17.81
CA ALA A 206 4.73 -14.76 -17.55
C ALA A 206 4.73 -13.29 -17.11
N VAL A 207 3.92 -12.44 -17.77
CA VAL A 207 3.72 -11.03 -17.36
C VAL A 207 3.18 -10.95 -15.94
N LEU A 208 2.10 -11.65 -15.60
CA LEU A 208 1.52 -11.59 -14.25
C LEU A 208 2.45 -12.18 -13.17
N THR A 209 3.25 -13.19 -13.52
CA THR A 209 4.27 -13.77 -12.62
C THR A 209 5.43 -12.78 -12.39
N LEU A 210 5.86 -12.07 -13.44
CA LEU A 210 6.89 -11.02 -13.33
C LEU A 210 6.37 -9.85 -12.49
N VAL A 211 5.12 -9.43 -12.70
CA VAL A 211 4.46 -8.37 -11.92
C VAL A 211 4.38 -8.73 -10.44
N SER A 212 3.88 -9.93 -10.08
CA SER A 212 3.81 -10.34 -8.67
C SER A 212 5.20 -10.46 -8.02
N THR A 213 6.19 -10.90 -8.79
CA THR A 213 7.58 -11.03 -8.35
C THR A 213 8.24 -9.69 -8.09
N LEU A 214 8.17 -8.74 -9.03
CA LEU A 214 8.71 -7.39 -8.85
C LEU A 214 8.00 -6.64 -7.72
N ALA A 215 6.67 -6.73 -7.64
CA ALA A 215 5.90 -6.12 -6.56
C ALA A 215 6.28 -6.67 -5.18
N ARG A 216 6.63 -7.97 -5.09
CA ARG A 216 7.13 -8.62 -3.87
C ARG A 216 8.55 -8.17 -3.52
N ILE A 217 9.50 -8.30 -4.45
CA ILE A 217 10.95 -8.03 -4.22
C ILE A 217 11.17 -6.58 -3.79
N TYR A 218 10.38 -5.63 -4.31
CA TYR A 218 10.49 -4.22 -3.96
C TYR A 218 9.60 -3.81 -2.78
N ALA A 219 8.74 -4.67 -2.23
CA ALA A 219 7.92 -4.35 -1.06
C ALA A 219 8.79 -4.07 0.19
N PRO A 220 8.44 -3.09 1.05
CA PRO A 220 7.19 -2.31 1.05
C PRO A 220 7.19 -1.07 0.13
N ARG A 221 8.33 -0.70 -0.45
CA ARG A 221 8.47 0.47 -1.33
C ARG A 221 7.52 0.35 -2.53
N PRO A 222 6.82 1.43 -2.91
CA PRO A 222 6.08 1.44 -4.16
C PRO A 222 7.07 1.41 -5.33
N LEU A 223 7.15 0.29 -6.03
CA LEU A 223 7.65 0.28 -7.40
C LEU A 223 6.45 0.44 -8.33
N PRO A 224 6.32 1.56 -9.07
CA PRO A 224 5.37 1.68 -10.17
C PRO A 224 5.69 0.62 -11.22
N ILE A 225 4.78 -0.33 -11.39
CA ILE A 225 4.82 -1.34 -12.45
C ILE A 225 3.65 -1.03 -13.39
N THR A 226 3.90 -0.96 -14.69
CA THR A 226 2.87 -0.72 -15.71
C THR A 226 3.00 -1.76 -16.80
N VAL A 227 1.88 -2.34 -17.24
CA VAL A 227 1.87 -3.27 -18.38
C VAL A 227 1.30 -2.54 -19.61
N VAL A 228 2.01 -2.60 -20.74
CA VAL A 228 1.63 -1.93 -21.98
C VAL A 228 1.55 -2.95 -23.11
N SER A 229 0.41 -3.00 -23.79
CA SER A 229 0.24 -3.79 -25.01
C SER A 229 0.95 -3.09 -26.18
N GLN A 230 1.83 -3.80 -26.89
CA GLN A 230 2.53 -3.30 -28.08
C GLN A 230 2.52 -4.34 -29.21
N PRO A 231 2.75 -3.96 -30.49
CA PRO A 231 2.98 -4.92 -31.56
C PRO A 231 4.18 -5.83 -31.24
N ARG A 232 4.06 -7.13 -31.56
CA ARG A 232 5.11 -8.13 -31.38
C ARG A 232 6.40 -7.72 -32.10
N GLY A 233 7.55 -7.90 -31.45
CA GLY A 233 8.85 -7.46 -31.98
C GLY A 233 9.09 -5.95 -32.03
N ALA A 234 8.17 -5.11 -31.55
CA ALA A 234 8.43 -3.67 -31.42
C ALA A 234 9.48 -3.40 -30.33
N GLN A 235 10.42 -2.49 -30.60
CA GLN A 235 11.37 -2.03 -29.58
C GLN A 235 10.64 -1.08 -28.60
N PRO A 236 10.78 -1.27 -27.27
CA PRO A 236 10.22 -0.35 -26.30
C PRO A 236 10.91 1.03 -26.37
N PRO A 237 10.22 2.13 -26.02
CA PRO A 237 10.85 3.43 -25.80
C PRO A 237 12.01 3.36 -24.78
N PRO A 238 13.07 4.18 -24.95
CA PRO A 238 14.18 4.21 -24.00
C PRO A 238 13.74 4.54 -22.57
N ALA A 239 14.25 3.78 -21.60
CA ALA A 239 13.99 4.01 -20.18
C ALA A 239 15.18 4.76 -19.54
N LEU A 240 14.94 5.98 -19.06
CA LEU A 240 16.00 6.86 -18.55
C LEU A 240 16.20 6.70 -17.04
N GLY A 241 17.42 6.99 -16.57
CA GLY A 241 17.78 6.99 -15.15
C GLY A 241 17.45 5.68 -14.44
N MET A 242 16.55 5.76 -13.45
CA MET A 242 16.14 4.63 -12.61
C MET A 242 14.96 3.83 -13.18
N ASP A 243 14.46 4.14 -14.37
CA ASP A 243 13.37 3.40 -15.01
C ASP A 243 13.88 2.19 -15.80
N ARG A 244 13.03 1.18 -16.01
CA ARG A 244 13.37 -0.03 -16.77
C ARG A 244 12.24 -0.46 -17.71
N ALA A 245 12.60 -0.82 -18.94
CA ALA A 245 11.71 -1.48 -19.88
C ALA A 245 11.98 -2.99 -19.91
N VAL A 246 10.91 -3.80 -19.88
CA VAL A 246 10.98 -5.26 -20.03
C VAL A 246 10.05 -5.67 -21.17
N VAL A 247 10.47 -6.52 -22.10
CA VAL A 247 9.62 -7.10 -23.15
C VAL A 247 9.38 -8.57 -22.83
N VAL A 248 8.13 -9.01 -22.87
CA VAL A 248 7.72 -10.41 -22.69
C VAL A 248 6.98 -10.88 -23.93
N GLU A 249 7.58 -11.82 -24.67
CA GLU A 249 7.02 -12.35 -25.93
C GLU A 249 7.50 -13.78 -26.24
N THR A 250 6.78 -14.52 -27.09
CA THR A 250 7.26 -15.79 -27.65
C THR A 250 8.51 -15.61 -28.52
N GLY A 251 9.37 -16.64 -28.54
CA GLY A 251 10.65 -16.62 -29.26
C GLY A 251 11.64 -17.63 -28.67
N GLU A 252 12.91 -17.52 -29.05
CA GLU A 252 13.98 -18.36 -28.48
C GLU A 252 14.02 -18.22 -26.94
N PRO A 253 13.94 -19.32 -26.17
CA PRO A 253 13.89 -19.23 -24.71
C PRO A 253 15.15 -18.62 -24.11
N GLY A 254 14.97 -17.58 -23.29
CA GLY A 254 16.06 -16.91 -22.58
C GLY A 254 15.65 -15.60 -21.91
N LEU A 255 16.62 -15.00 -21.21
CA LEU A 255 16.61 -13.60 -20.78
C LEU A 255 17.81 -12.91 -21.46
N SER A 256 17.60 -11.76 -22.08
CA SER A 256 18.68 -10.94 -22.67
C SER A 256 18.51 -9.46 -22.32
N VAL A 257 19.60 -8.82 -21.90
CA VAL A 257 19.73 -7.36 -21.88
C VAL A 257 20.09 -6.94 -23.30
N GLU A 258 19.09 -6.42 -24.02
CA GLU A 258 19.26 -5.83 -25.33
C GLU A 258 19.92 -4.45 -25.20
N ASN A 259 20.68 -4.04 -26.21
CA ASN A 259 21.46 -2.78 -26.25
C ASN A 259 22.28 -2.51 -24.95
N PRO A 260 23.05 -3.49 -24.43
CA PRO A 260 23.74 -3.36 -23.15
C PRO A 260 24.76 -2.21 -23.17
N GLY A 261 24.70 -1.37 -22.14
CA GLY A 261 25.53 -0.17 -22.02
C GLY A 261 24.94 1.10 -22.63
N ALA A 262 23.83 1.01 -23.38
CA ALA A 262 23.17 2.15 -24.03
C ALA A 262 21.96 2.69 -23.22
N PRO A 263 21.53 3.94 -23.45
CA PRO A 263 20.34 4.51 -22.78
C PRO A 263 19.00 3.85 -23.14
N ASP A 264 18.97 3.06 -24.22
CA ASP A 264 17.80 2.32 -24.68
C ASP A 264 17.87 0.82 -24.35
N ALA A 265 18.68 0.45 -23.35
CA ALA A 265 18.77 -0.93 -22.86
C ALA A 265 17.46 -1.43 -22.24
N TYR A 266 17.04 -2.63 -22.59
CA TYR A 266 15.83 -3.28 -22.06
C TYR A 266 16.06 -4.78 -21.85
N LEU A 267 15.28 -5.39 -20.95
CA LEU A 267 15.31 -6.84 -20.73
C LEU A 267 14.27 -7.51 -21.62
N ARG A 268 14.69 -8.38 -22.54
CA ARG A 268 13.79 -9.32 -23.20
C ARG A 268 13.71 -10.59 -22.37
N ILE A 269 12.49 -11.10 -22.17
CA ILE A 269 12.21 -12.42 -21.60
C ILE A 269 11.38 -13.16 -22.64
N SER A 270 11.93 -14.25 -23.18
CA SER A 270 11.32 -14.99 -24.29
C SER A 270 11.28 -16.50 -24.06
N GLY A 271 10.42 -17.18 -24.81
CA GLY A 271 10.18 -18.62 -24.75
C GLY A 271 8.73 -18.99 -25.04
N ASP A 272 8.46 -20.29 -25.23
CA ASP A 272 7.13 -20.81 -25.52
C ASP A 272 6.56 -21.66 -24.38
N GLY A 273 5.26 -21.48 -24.09
CA GLY A 273 4.56 -22.24 -23.04
C GLY A 273 5.27 -22.16 -21.69
N ASP A 274 5.50 -23.32 -21.06
CA ASP A 274 6.18 -23.42 -19.76
C ASP A 274 7.64 -22.92 -19.78
N GLN A 275 8.28 -22.84 -20.96
CA GLN A 275 9.66 -22.34 -21.07
C GLN A 275 9.76 -20.86 -20.71
N LEU A 276 8.72 -20.07 -21.00
CA LEU A 276 8.65 -18.64 -20.68
C LEU A 276 8.55 -18.45 -19.16
N SER A 277 7.66 -19.21 -18.50
CA SER A 277 7.56 -19.28 -17.04
C SER A 277 8.87 -19.74 -16.38
N ALA A 278 9.60 -20.67 -17.01
CA ALA A 278 10.92 -21.09 -16.55
C ALA A 278 11.94 -19.94 -16.59
N GLN A 279 11.93 -19.07 -17.61
CA GLN A 279 12.83 -17.90 -17.65
C GLN A 279 12.56 -16.94 -16.48
N VAL A 280 11.28 -16.65 -16.21
CA VAL A 280 10.89 -15.80 -15.07
C VAL A 280 11.32 -16.40 -13.73
N SER A 281 11.51 -17.72 -13.62
CA SER A 281 11.92 -18.37 -12.36
C SER A 281 13.30 -17.93 -11.83
N LEU A 282 14.20 -17.39 -12.68
CA LEU A 282 15.45 -16.78 -12.23
C LEU A 282 15.22 -15.55 -11.34
N LEU A 283 14.13 -14.81 -11.61
CA LEU A 283 13.69 -13.67 -10.80
C LEU A 283 12.84 -14.13 -9.61
N THR A 284 11.97 -15.14 -9.78
CA THR A 284 11.10 -15.59 -8.67
C THR A 284 11.87 -16.20 -7.51
N THR A 285 13.02 -16.82 -7.80
CA THR A 285 13.98 -17.41 -6.84
C THR A 285 15.05 -16.42 -6.37
N GLU A 286 15.01 -15.16 -6.82
CA GLU A 286 15.93 -14.08 -6.42
C GLU A 286 17.42 -14.36 -6.72
N LEU A 287 17.69 -15.30 -7.64
CA LEU A 287 19.05 -15.71 -8.07
C LEU A 287 19.62 -14.85 -9.21
N GLN A 288 18.87 -13.88 -9.74
CA GLN A 288 19.35 -12.99 -10.80
C GLN A 288 20.67 -12.24 -10.52
N PRO A 289 21.08 -11.89 -9.26
CA PRO A 289 22.35 -11.21 -9.02
C PRO A 289 23.60 -12.03 -9.39
N LEU A 290 23.43 -13.36 -9.56
CA LEU A 290 24.48 -14.26 -10.02
C LEU A 290 24.63 -14.27 -11.56
N ALA A 291 23.63 -13.80 -12.30
CA ALA A 291 23.63 -13.73 -13.76
C ALA A 291 24.40 -12.50 -14.26
N GLN A 292 25.71 -12.46 -14.01
CA GLN A 292 26.64 -11.39 -14.39
C GLN A 292 27.01 -11.41 -15.89
N VAL A 293 26.01 -11.66 -16.74
CA VAL A 293 26.10 -11.79 -18.19
C VAL A 293 24.96 -11.03 -18.85
N ALA A 294 25.14 -10.62 -20.11
CA ALA A 294 24.10 -9.94 -20.87
C ALA A 294 22.93 -10.88 -21.24
N ALA A 295 23.18 -12.18 -21.44
CA ALA A 295 22.14 -13.16 -21.77
C ALA A 295 22.33 -14.47 -21.00
N ALA A 296 21.22 -15.09 -20.61
CA ALA A 296 21.17 -16.38 -19.92
C ALA A 296 19.91 -17.16 -20.32
N ARG A 297 19.92 -18.50 -20.16
CA ARG A 297 18.77 -19.36 -20.43
C ARG A 297 18.54 -20.31 -19.27
N VAL A 298 17.32 -20.29 -18.73
CA VAL A 298 16.87 -21.23 -17.72
C VAL A 298 16.36 -22.49 -18.42
N THR A 299 17.03 -23.62 -18.22
CA THR A 299 16.65 -24.93 -18.80
C THR A 299 15.61 -25.67 -17.97
N GLN A 300 15.50 -25.36 -16.68
CA GLN A 300 14.55 -25.96 -15.75
C GLN A 300 14.14 -24.90 -14.72
N ALA A 301 12.82 -24.75 -14.50
CA ALA A 301 12.31 -23.77 -13.54
C ALA A 301 12.79 -24.09 -12.11
N GLY A 302 13.25 -23.05 -11.40
CA GLY A 302 13.52 -23.13 -9.97
C GLY A 302 12.23 -23.06 -9.13
N SER A 303 12.30 -23.50 -7.88
CA SER A 303 11.24 -23.28 -6.89
C SER A 303 11.84 -22.99 -5.52
N ASP A 304 11.37 -21.91 -4.91
CA ASP A 304 11.67 -21.51 -3.52
C ASP A 304 10.41 -21.56 -2.64
N THR A 305 9.37 -22.29 -3.07
CA THR A 305 8.14 -22.42 -2.29
C THR A 305 8.33 -23.40 -1.14
N VAL A 306 8.94 -22.95 -0.06
CA VAL A 306 8.91 -23.65 1.23
C VAL A 306 7.45 -23.69 1.70
N GLN A 307 6.87 -24.90 1.73
CA GLN A 307 5.51 -25.10 2.23
C GLN A 307 5.52 -24.93 3.75
N ARG A 308 5.27 -23.70 4.22
CA ARG A 308 5.13 -23.37 5.63
C ARG A 308 4.00 -24.20 6.24
N GLY A 309 4.24 -24.74 7.43
CA GLY A 309 3.24 -25.45 8.21
C GLY A 309 2.19 -24.52 8.81
N ASP A 310 1.27 -25.10 9.57
CA ASP A 310 0.21 -24.36 10.24
C ASP A 310 0.63 -23.76 11.60
N THR A 311 1.89 -23.95 12.00
CA THR A 311 2.51 -23.31 13.16
C THR A 311 3.71 -22.48 12.69
N LEU A 312 3.80 -21.22 13.12
CA LEU A 312 4.91 -20.30 12.85
C LEU A 312 5.43 -19.71 14.16
N THR A 313 6.73 -19.58 14.30
CA THR A 313 7.35 -18.87 15.42
C THR A 313 7.30 -17.35 15.24
N PHE A 314 7.32 -16.60 16.33
CA PHE A 314 7.40 -15.14 16.31
C PHE A 314 8.70 -14.67 15.64
N GLY A 315 9.79 -15.42 15.82
CA GLY A 315 11.06 -15.22 15.10
C GLY A 315 10.92 -15.32 13.57
N GLU A 316 10.25 -16.36 13.05
CA GLU A 316 9.98 -16.50 11.60
C GLU A 316 9.09 -15.37 11.06
N LEU A 317 8.09 -14.94 11.85
CA LEU A 317 7.22 -13.82 11.52
C LEU A 317 7.91 -12.44 11.64
N LYS A 318 9.13 -12.40 12.20
CA LYS A 318 9.85 -11.18 12.61
C LYS A 318 9.03 -10.30 13.58
N VAL A 319 8.18 -10.95 14.38
CA VAL A 319 7.38 -10.33 15.44
C VAL A 319 8.23 -10.33 16.70
N SER A 320 8.45 -9.14 17.26
CA SER A 320 9.20 -8.96 18.52
C SER A 320 8.56 -7.82 19.30
N GLY A 321 8.71 -7.87 20.63
CA GLY A 321 8.18 -6.85 21.52
C GLY A 321 8.99 -6.80 22.80
N GLN A 322 9.40 -5.60 23.19
CA GLN A 322 10.13 -5.34 24.41
C GLN A 322 9.64 -4.02 25.01
N ALA A 323 9.55 -3.98 26.34
CA ALA A 323 9.23 -2.77 27.10
C ALA A 323 10.17 -2.64 28.30
N THR A 324 10.38 -1.41 28.74
CA THR A 324 11.04 -1.04 30.01
C THR A 324 10.18 0.00 30.68
N PHE A 325 9.76 -0.24 31.94
CA PHE A 325 8.66 0.50 32.56
C PHE A 325 8.74 0.55 34.10
N PHE A 326 8.05 1.52 34.71
CA PHE A 326 7.97 1.72 36.16
C PHE A 326 6.54 1.61 36.71
N GLU A 327 5.55 2.17 36.02
CA GLU A 327 4.14 2.10 36.43
C GLU A 327 3.28 1.41 35.37
N THR A 328 3.38 1.84 34.11
CA THR A 328 2.66 1.23 33.00
C THR A 328 3.41 1.45 31.70
N SER A 329 3.37 0.45 30.82
CA SER A 329 3.78 0.58 29.43
C SER A 329 2.78 -0.14 28.54
N THR A 330 2.62 0.35 27.31
CA THR A 330 1.84 -0.34 26.30
C THR A 330 2.65 -0.42 25.02
N PHE A 331 2.74 -1.62 24.45
CA PHE A 331 3.34 -1.87 23.15
C PHE A 331 2.44 -2.83 22.37
N GLU A 332 2.60 -2.84 21.04
CA GLU A 332 1.77 -3.63 20.14
C GLU A 332 2.67 -4.46 19.24
N VAL A 333 2.33 -5.73 19.09
CA VAL A 333 3.02 -6.66 18.19
C VAL A 333 1.99 -7.33 17.30
N GLY A 334 2.32 -7.61 16.05
CA GLY A 334 1.36 -8.19 15.14
C GLY A 334 1.93 -8.53 13.78
N SER A 335 1.11 -9.19 12.99
CA SER A 335 1.43 -9.63 11.63
C SER A 335 0.24 -9.40 10.70
N ASP A 336 0.52 -9.04 9.45
CA ASP A 336 -0.50 -9.04 8.40
C ASP A 336 -0.99 -10.47 8.16
N ARG A 337 -2.30 -10.68 8.18
CA ARG A 337 -2.98 -11.95 7.94
C ARG A 337 -2.50 -12.66 6.68
N ALA A 338 -2.09 -11.94 5.63
CA ALA A 338 -1.56 -12.53 4.40
C ALA A 338 -0.16 -13.17 4.53
N SER A 339 0.62 -12.77 5.55
CA SER A 339 1.91 -13.40 5.87
C SER A 339 1.76 -14.81 6.47
N LEU A 340 0.58 -15.09 7.06
CA LEU A 340 0.21 -16.35 7.70
C LEU A 340 -0.26 -17.43 6.69
N GLY A 341 -0.37 -17.09 5.40
CA GLY A 341 -0.64 -18.04 4.32
C GLY A 341 -2.13 -18.20 3.98
N PRO A 342 -2.61 -19.41 3.62
CA PRO A 342 -3.99 -19.68 3.21
C PRO A 342 -5.04 -19.35 4.28
N ARG A 343 -6.30 -19.18 3.86
CA ARG A 343 -7.44 -18.84 4.73
C ARG A 343 -7.53 -19.73 5.97
N PHE A 344 -7.79 -19.06 7.10
CA PHE A 344 -8.01 -19.62 8.42
C PHE A 344 -9.13 -18.84 9.13
N ASP A 345 -9.77 -19.48 10.11
CA ASP A 345 -10.87 -18.93 10.93
C ASP A 345 -10.61 -18.94 12.44
N GLY A 346 -9.48 -19.52 12.86
CA GLY A 346 -9.00 -19.49 14.25
C GLY A 346 -7.49 -19.41 14.33
N VAL A 347 -6.97 -18.83 15.41
CA VAL A 347 -5.54 -18.76 15.72
C VAL A 347 -5.32 -19.08 17.19
N GLN A 348 -4.41 -19.98 17.49
CA GLN A 348 -3.89 -20.22 18.84
C GLN A 348 -2.52 -19.57 18.97
N VAL A 349 -2.32 -18.78 20.01
CA VAL A 349 -1.03 -18.17 20.35
C VAL A 349 -0.48 -18.86 21.60
N HIS A 350 0.71 -19.44 21.48
CA HIS A 350 1.51 -19.87 22.63
C HIS A 350 2.61 -18.82 22.85
N LEU A 351 2.40 -18.00 23.88
CA LEU A 351 3.26 -16.87 24.22
C LEU A 351 4.28 -17.28 25.28
N LEU A 352 5.55 -17.02 24.96
CA LEU A 352 6.68 -17.10 25.87
C LEU A 352 7.27 -15.70 26.05
N ALA A 353 7.53 -15.28 27.28
CA ALA A 353 8.21 -14.02 27.58
C ALA A 353 9.05 -14.12 28.86
N ASP A 354 10.19 -13.43 28.87
CA ASP A 354 11.00 -13.21 30.07
C ASP A 354 10.77 -11.76 30.57
N TYR A 355 10.78 -11.56 31.87
CA TYR A 355 10.62 -10.25 32.51
C TYR A 355 11.43 -10.13 33.81
N THR A 356 11.63 -8.91 34.30
CA THR A 356 12.30 -8.68 35.60
C THR A 356 11.45 -9.29 36.73
N PRO A 357 11.97 -10.25 37.53
CA PRO A 357 11.20 -10.86 38.61
C PRO A 357 10.58 -9.83 39.57
N VAL A 358 9.30 -10.01 39.88
CA VAL A 358 8.56 -9.10 40.78
C VAL A 358 9.02 -9.30 42.22
N HIS A 359 9.34 -8.21 42.94
CA HIS A 359 9.77 -8.28 44.34
C HIS A 359 8.59 -8.53 45.29
N GLN A 360 8.87 -9.06 46.48
CA GLN A 360 7.82 -9.24 47.49
C GLN A 360 7.30 -7.89 47.98
N GLY A 361 6.02 -7.65 47.73
CA GLY A 361 5.29 -6.42 48.10
C GLY A 361 4.78 -5.67 46.88
N ASP A 362 5.44 -5.79 45.74
CA ASP A 362 5.04 -5.19 44.47
C ASP A 362 3.95 -6.02 43.79
N ALA A 363 3.16 -5.40 42.91
CA ALA A 363 2.09 -6.06 42.18
C ALA A 363 2.07 -5.67 40.70
N SER A 364 2.60 -6.55 39.85
CA SER A 364 2.64 -6.33 38.40
C SER A 364 1.72 -7.28 37.62
N THR A 365 1.17 -6.79 36.52
CA THR A 365 0.19 -7.50 35.68
C THR A 365 0.45 -7.29 34.20
N VAL A 366 0.08 -8.29 33.41
CA VAL A 366 0.02 -8.23 31.95
C VAL A 366 -1.42 -8.43 31.49
N MET A 367 -1.84 -7.63 30.52
CA MET A 367 -3.13 -7.72 29.86
C MET A 367 -2.91 -7.63 28.36
N ILE A 368 -3.36 -8.66 27.63
CA ILE A 368 -3.22 -8.76 26.18
C ILE A 368 -4.59 -8.56 25.56
N ARG A 369 -4.68 -7.61 24.64
CA ARG A 369 -5.86 -7.39 23.80
C ARG A 369 -5.55 -7.70 22.34
N SER A 370 -6.55 -8.20 21.64
CA SER A 370 -6.58 -8.10 20.18
C SER A 370 -7.80 -7.27 19.81
N ASN A 371 -7.57 -6.16 19.10
CA ASN A 371 -8.56 -5.08 18.95
C ASN A 371 -9.11 -4.67 20.34
N ASN A 372 -10.43 -4.57 20.49
CA ASN A 372 -11.07 -4.24 21.77
C ASN A 372 -11.35 -5.46 22.68
N VAL A 373 -10.90 -6.67 22.32
CA VAL A 373 -11.17 -7.90 23.07
C VAL A 373 -9.95 -8.26 23.93
N ILE A 374 -10.14 -8.44 25.24
CA ILE A 374 -9.09 -8.99 26.12
C ILE A 374 -9.01 -10.49 25.86
N VAL A 375 -7.85 -10.95 25.36
CA VAL A 375 -7.60 -12.36 25.03
C VAL A 375 -6.79 -13.08 26.11
N TYR A 376 -6.07 -12.33 26.94
CA TYR A 376 -5.37 -12.85 28.12
C TYR A 376 -5.20 -11.77 29.20
N ARG A 377 -5.17 -12.19 30.47
CA ARG A 377 -4.75 -11.36 31.61
C ARG A 377 -4.09 -12.26 32.65
N GLY A 378 -2.96 -11.82 33.20
CA GLY A 378 -2.22 -12.54 34.25
C GLY A 378 -1.48 -11.59 35.19
N THR A 379 -1.10 -12.11 36.35
CA THR A 379 -0.10 -11.49 37.25
C THR A 379 1.30 -11.89 36.80
N LEU A 380 2.26 -10.99 36.93
CA LEU A 380 3.68 -11.30 36.85
C LEU A 380 4.17 -11.61 38.28
N ASP A 381 5.19 -12.47 38.42
CA ASP A 381 5.63 -12.97 39.73
C ASP A 381 7.17 -13.04 39.86
N GLY A 382 7.64 -13.65 40.95
CA GLY A 382 9.07 -13.81 41.23
C GLY A 382 9.82 -14.80 40.34
N THR A 383 9.17 -15.45 39.35
CA THR A 383 9.83 -16.37 38.41
C THR A 383 10.55 -15.65 37.26
N GLY A 384 10.11 -14.43 36.92
CA GLY A 384 10.61 -13.70 35.75
C GLY A 384 10.20 -14.30 34.41
N ARG A 385 9.22 -15.21 34.37
CA ARG A 385 8.77 -15.90 33.14
C ARG A 385 7.27 -15.95 32.98
N LEU A 386 6.84 -15.85 31.73
CA LEU A 386 5.45 -16.03 31.29
C LEU A 386 5.42 -17.13 30.22
N ASP A 387 4.65 -18.17 30.47
CA ASP A 387 4.32 -19.22 29.52
C ASP A 387 2.79 -19.37 29.53
N THR A 388 2.13 -19.05 28.41
CA THR A 388 0.67 -19.08 28.34
C THR A 388 0.14 -19.31 26.92
N THR A 389 -1.05 -19.89 26.83
CA THR A 389 -1.73 -20.17 25.56
C THR A 389 -3.13 -19.59 25.57
N PHE A 390 -3.49 -18.88 24.51
CA PHE A 390 -4.84 -18.32 24.30
C PHE A 390 -5.25 -18.42 22.82
N ASN A 391 -6.56 -18.35 22.55
CA ASN A 391 -7.11 -18.43 21.20
C ASN A 391 -7.71 -17.08 20.78
N LEU A 392 -7.57 -16.76 19.50
CA LEU A 392 -8.24 -15.67 18.80
C LEU A 392 -9.37 -16.29 17.97
N ASP A 393 -10.61 -15.81 18.15
CA ASP A 393 -11.78 -16.29 17.42
C ASP A 393 -12.00 -15.53 16.10
N SER A 394 -12.84 -16.07 15.20
CA SER A 394 -13.03 -15.51 13.86
C SER A 394 -13.38 -14.01 13.84
N ARG A 395 -14.15 -13.53 14.82
CA ARG A 395 -14.53 -12.11 14.98
C ARG A 395 -13.34 -11.17 15.24
N ILE A 396 -12.22 -11.69 15.75
CA ILE A 396 -10.96 -10.96 15.89
C ILE A 396 -10.17 -10.99 14.56
N LEU A 397 -10.36 -12.03 13.76
CA LEU A 397 -9.56 -12.39 12.57
C LEU A 397 -10.15 -11.91 11.23
N ASP A 398 -11.36 -11.33 11.24
CA ASP A 398 -11.97 -10.64 10.08
C ASP A 398 -11.16 -9.40 9.65
N GLN A 399 -10.25 -8.92 10.50
CA GLN A 399 -9.34 -7.83 10.19
C GLN A 399 -8.07 -8.32 9.51
N ARG A 400 -7.48 -7.46 8.68
CA ARG A 400 -6.24 -7.76 7.97
C ARG A 400 -5.02 -7.82 8.87
N TYR A 401 -4.95 -7.03 9.93
CA TYR A 401 -3.83 -7.07 10.87
C TYR A 401 -4.26 -7.83 12.12
N ILE A 402 -3.49 -8.86 12.48
CA ILE A 402 -3.68 -9.59 13.73
C ILE A 402 -2.67 -9.01 14.71
N ASN A 403 -3.18 -8.07 15.51
CA ASN A 403 -2.39 -7.32 16.47
C ASN A 403 -2.73 -7.76 17.89
N LEU A 404 -1.69 -7.80 18.72
CA LEU A 404 -1.72 -8.08 20.14
C LEU A 404 -1.15 -6.85 20.85
N GLN A 405 -2.03 -6.07 21.47
CA GLN A 405 -1.66 -4.95 22.33
C GLN A 405 -1.41 -5.48 23.74
N PHE A 406 -0.18 -5.28 24.23
CA PHE A 406 0.25 -5.62 25.57
C PHE A 406 0.17 -4.36 26.45
N THR A 407 -0.71 -4.36 27.44
CA THR A 407 -0.66 -3.41 28.55
C THR A 407 0.04 -4.10 29.72
N LEU A 408 1.18 -3.56 30.11
CA LEU A 408 1.93 -3.94 31.31
C LEU A 408 1.67 -2.87 32.37
N THR A 409 1.36 -3.27 33.58
CA THR A 409 1.20 -2.38 34.73
C THR A 409 1.97 -2.95 35.91
N ASP A 410 2.81 -2.14 36.52
CA ASP A 410 3.46 -2.42 37.80
C ASP A 410 2.91 -1.48 38.88
N THR A 411 3.01 -1.88 40.13
CA THR A 411 2.55 -1.11 41.29
C THR A 411 3.51 -1.41 42.43
N PRO A 412 4.60 -0.63 42.56
CA PRO A 412 5.64 -0.88 43.55
C PRO A 412 5.14 -0.58 44.97
N ALA A 413 5.71 -1.29 45.96
CA ALA A 413 5.36 -1.11 47.38
C ALA A 413 5.90 0.19 48.00
N GLN A 414 6.80 0.90 47.31
CA GLN A 414 7.36 2.19 47.71
C GLN A 414 7.33 3.17 46.53
N ASP A 415 6.82 4.38 46.78
CA ASP A 415 6.82 5.46 45.78
C ASP A 415 8.25 5.90 45.43
N CYS A 416 8.55 5.97 44.13
CA CYS A 416 9.64 6.72 43.48
C CYS A 416 10.90 7.02 44.32
N SER A 417 11.68 5.99 44.62
CA SER A 417 13.04 6.09 45.18
C SER A 417 14.11 6.05 44.07
N PRO A 418 15.28 6.70 44.22
CA PRO A 418 16.41 6.56 43.29
C PRO A 418 16.95 5.12 43.14
N LEU A 419 16.49 4.20 44.01
CA LEU A 419 16.83 2.78 43.98
C LEU A 419 15.78 1.91 43.24
N VAL A 420 14.67 2.49 42.78
CA VAL A 420 13.70 1.77 41.94
C VAL A 420 14.32 1.55 40.56
N ALA A 421 14.52 0.28 40.19
CA ALA A 421 14.93 -0.11 38.84
C ALA A 421 13.69 -0.38 37.99
N PRO A 422 13.69 -0.01 36.69
CA PRO A 422 12.55 -0.28 35.83
C PRO A 422 12.45 -1.79 35.54
N MET A 423 11.22 -2.29 35.49
CA MET A 423 10.96 -3.64 34.99
C MET A 423 11.20 -3.70 33.48
N THR A 424 11.86 -4.76 33.02
CA THR A 424 11.87 -5.15 31.61
C THR A 424 10.86 -6.25 31.35
N PHE A 425 10.24 -6.26 30.17
CA PHE A 425 9.45 -7.37 29.64
C PHE A 425 9.84 -7.59 28.18
N GLN A 426 10.09 -8.83 27.77
CA GLN A 426 10.53 -9.17 26.42
C GLN A 426 9.84 -10.46 25.95
N ILE A 427 9.22 -10.40 24.77
CA ILE A 427 8.65 -11.58 24.11
C ILE A 427 9.79 -12.44 23.54
N ASP A 428 9.77 -13.73 23.86
CA ASP A 428 10.72 -14.71 23.33
C ASP A 428 10.32 -15.05 21.87
N PRO A 429 11.25 -14.99 20.91
CA PRO A 429 10.97 -15.33 19.50
C PRO A 429 10.52 -16.78 19.27
N ARG A 430 10.70 -17.68 20.26
CA ARG A 430 10.18 -19.06 20.27
C ARG A 430 8.68 -19.16 20.54
N SER A 431 8.01 -18.06 20.93
CA SER A 431 6.55 -17.96 20.95
C SER A 431 5.98 -18.41 19.60
N THR A 432 4.83 -19.08 19.58
CA THR A 432 4.24 -19.62 18.35
C THR A 432 2.81 -19.16 18.10
N LEU A 433 2.46 -19.14 16.82
CA LEU A 433 1.13 -18.89 16.29
C LEU A 433 0.72 -20.11 15.46
N THR A 434 -0.33 -20.81 15.88
CA THR A 434 -0.90 -21.97 15.18
C THR A 434 -2.25 -21.63 14.58
N MET A 435 -2.45 -21.87 13.29
CA MET A 435 -3.63 -21.49 12.52
C MET A 435 -4.60 -22.66 12.33
N HIS A 436 -5.90 -22.42 12.49
CA HIS A 436 -6.93 -23.36 12.07
C HIS A 436 -7.35 -23.06 10.62
N ARG A 437 -6.87 -23.86 9.67
CA ARG A 437 -7.19 -23.69 8.24
C ARG A 437 -8.66 -24.00 7.97
N GLY A 438 -9.34 -23.13 7.24
CA GLY A 438 -10.79 -23.25 7.06
C GLY A 438 -11.48 -21.91 6.89
N GLY A 439 -12.68 -21.80 7.44
CA GLY A 439 -13.51 -20.60 7.37
C GLY A 439 -14.33 -20.43 6.10
N ALA A 440 -15.39 -19.65 6.24
CA ALA A 440 -16.17 -19.08 5.14
C ALA A 440 -15.34 -18.04 4.36
N PRO A 441 -15.60 -17.82 3.07
CA PRO A 441 -14.88 -16.84 2.28
C PRO A 441 -15.23 -15.41 2.72
N LEU A 442 -14.21 -14.55 2.81
CA LEU A 442 -14.38 -13.15 3.19
C LEU A 442 -14.65 -12.26 1.96
N GLY A 443 -15.66 -11.41 2.04
CA GLY A 443 -15.94 -10.38 1.04
C GLY A 443 -15.30 -9.03 1.37
N GLY A 444 -15.41 -8.07 0.44
CA GLY A 444 -14.89 -6.72 0.60
C GLY A 444 -13.41 -6.57 0.26
N PHE A 445 -12.96 -5.33 0.03
CA PHE A 445 -11.57 -5.04 -0.33
C PHE A 445 -10.56 -5.44 0.75
N THR A 446 -10.98 -5.45 2.02
CA THR A 446 -10.15 -5.82 3.19
C THR A 446 -9.83 -7.31 3.28
N ALA A 447 -10.57 -8.18 2.58
CA ALA A 447 -10.26 -9.61 2.47
C ALA A 447 -8.97 -9.88 1.68
N PHE A 448 -8.53 -8.92 0.86
CA PHE A 448 -7.36 -9.05 0.00
C PHE A 448 -6.12 -8.40 0.63
N PRO A 449 -4.93 -9.02 0.50
CA PRO A 449 -4.60 -10.14 -0.39
C PRO A 449 -4.80 -11.54 0.21
N SER A 450 -5.31 -11.67 1.44
CA SER A 450 -5.31 -12.95 2.16
C SER A 450 -6.10 -14.08 1.45
N GLU A 451 -7.24 -13.77 0.81
CA GLU A 451 -8.01 -14.77 0.04
C GLU A 451 -7.36 -15.19 -1.29
N PHE A 452 -6.27 -14.54 -1.71
CA PHE A 452 -5.46 -14.94 -2.87
C PHE A 452 -4.16 -15.67 -2.47
N SER A 453 -3.90 -15.85 -1.18
CA SER A 453 -2.64 -16.39 -0.66
C SER A 453 -2.60 -17.92 -0.64
N PRO A 454 -1.56 -18.59 -1.18
CA PRO A 454 -0.53 -18.08 -2.08
C PRO A 454 -0.92 -18.19 -3.57
N LYS A 455 -2.02 -18.89 -3.91
CA LYS A 455 -2.44 -19.15 -5.29
C LYS A 455 -3.85 -18.64 -5.56
N PHE A 456 -4.03 -18.03 -6.71
CA PHE A 456 -5.33 -17.59 -7.22
C PHE A 456 -5.34 -17.66 -8.74
N VAL A 457 -6.52 -17.78 -9.34
CA VAL A 457 -6.67 -17.81 -10.79
C VAL A 457 -6.96 -16.43 -11.36
N VAL A 458 -6.52 -16.17 -12.58
CA VAL A 458 -6.79 -14.95 -13.33
C VAL A 458 -7.48 -15.33 -14.63
N ALA A 459 -8.62 -14.69 -14.93
CA ALA A 459 -9.32 -14.88 -16.20
C ALA A 459 -9.58 -13.55 -16.89
N LEU A 460 -9.28 -13.52 -18.19
CA LEU A 460 -9.52 -12.39 -19.10
C LEU A 460 -10.50 -12.90 -20.17
N ASP A 461 -11.60 -12.18 -20.44
CA ASP A 461 -12.59 -12.60 -21.45
C ASP A 461 -12.28 -12.15 -22.88
N GLY A 462 -11.24 -11.32 -23.07
CA GLY A 462 -10.82 -10.79 -24.37
C GLY A 462 -11.63 -9.58 -24.86
N SER A 463 -12.60 -9.08 -24.09
CA SER A 463 -13.46 -7.96 -24.49
C SER A 463 -12.79 -6.57 -24.42
N SER A 464 -11.55 -6.47 -23.94
CA SER A 464 -10.76 -5.23 -23.99
C SER A 464 -9.27 -5.49 -24.27
N PRO A 465 -8.60 -4.59 -25.02
CA PRO A 465 -7.15 -4.68 -25.28
C PRO A 465 -6.28 -4.40 -24.04
N ASN A 466 -6.86 -3.83 -22.98
CA ASN A 466 -6.16 -3.42 -21.76
C ASN A 466 -6.33 -4.39 -20.59
N GLN A 467 -7.03 -5.53 -20.77
CA GLN A 467 -7.37 -6.43 -19.67
C GLN A 467 -6.16 -6.99 -18.93
N LEU A 468 -5.06 -7.26 -19.64
CA LEU A 468 -3.81 -7.69 -19.02
C LEU A 468 -3.20 -6.59 -18.13
N SER A 469 -3.36 -5.31 -18.50
CA SER A 469 -2.97 -4.18 -17.62
C SER A 469 -3.84 -4.12 -16.38
N TYR A 470 -5.17 -4.12 -16.54
CA TYR A 470 -6.08 -4.09 -15.38
C TYR A 470 -5.84 -5.27 -14.42
N ALA A 471 -5.56 -6.46 -14.96
CA ALA A 471 -5.19 -7.61 -14.14
C ALA A 471 -3.83 -7.37 -13.45
N ALA A 472 -2.81 -6.93 -14.19
CA ALA A 472 -1.49 -6.66 -13.65
C ALA A 472 -1.50 -5.58 -12.56
N ASP A 473 -2.27 -4.51 -12.71
CA ASP A 473 -2.39 -3.44 -11.71
C ASP A 473 -2.95 -3.99 -10.38
N ILE A 474 -3.99 -4.83 -10.43
CA ILE A 474 -4.50 -5.54 -9.24
C ILE A 474 -3.41 -6.48 -8.69
N VAL A 475 -2.76 -7.30 -9.53
CA VAL A 475 -1.72 -8.24 -9.08
C VAL A 475 -0.55 -7.51 -8.42
N ALA A 476 -0.08 -6.38 -8.96
CA ALA A 476 1.01 -5.57 -8.40
C ALA A 476 0.62 -5.04 -7.01
N VAL A 477 -0.56 -4.43 -6.92
CA VAL A 477 -1.10 -3.85 -5.69
C VAL A 477 -1.30 -4.91 -4.60
N VAL A 478 -1.92 -6.03 -4.94
CA VAL A 478 -2.20 -7.16 -4.03
C VAL A 478 -0.89 -7.85 -3.60
N SER A 479 0.08 -8.01 -4.52
CA SER A 479 1.38 -8.64 -4.21
C SER A 479 2.28 -7.75 -3.35
N ARG A 480 2.30 -6.43 -3.59
CA ARG A 480 3.06 -5.46 -2.76
C ARG A 480 2.63 -5.49 -1.29
N ILE A 481 1.37 -5.83 -1.03
CA ILE A 481 0.82 -5.86 0.33
C ILE A 481 1.31 -7.07 1.13
N THR A 482 1.57 -8.21 0.48
CA THR A 482 1.94 -9.46 1.16
C THR A 482 3.42 -9.78 1.03
N LYS A 483 4.01 -10.33 2.10
CA LYS A 483 5.37 -10.90 2.07
C LYS A 483 5.39 -12.35 1.56
N THR A 484 4.23 -12.96 1.36
CA THR A 484 4.09 -14.32 0.83
C THR A 484 4.08 -14.28 -0.70
N PRO A 485 4.91 -15.06 -1.41
CA PRO A 485 4.86 -15.15 -2.87
C PRO A 485 3.46 -15.49 -3.37
N LEU A 486 2.90 -14.62 -4.22
CA LEU A 486 1.64 -14.87 -4.91
C LEU A 486 1.90 -15.44 -6.30
N THR A 487 1.27 -16.57 -6.59
CA THR A 487 1.31 -17.23 -7.91
C THR A 487 -0.06 -17.09 -8.60
N PRO A 488 -0.29 -15.99 -9.35
CA PRO A 488 -1.45 -15.91 -10.25
C PRO A 488 -1.38 -17.05 -11.28
N GLN A 489 -2.53 -17.60 -11.68
CA GLN A 489 -2.62 -18.61 -12.73
C GLN A 489 -3.65 -18.22 -13.79
N VAL A 490 -3.20 -17.95 -15.02
CA VAL A 490 -4.06 -17.59 -16.16
C VAL A 490 -4.87 -18.80 -16.62
N VAL A 491 -6.19 -18.66 -16.62
CA VAL A 491 -7.15 -19.71 -17.02
C VAL A 491 -8.29 -19.11 -17.85
N SER A 492 -9.09 -19.96 -18.50
CA SER A 492 -10.30 -19.50 -19.19
C SER A 492 -11.34 -18.93 -18.22
N LEU A 493 -12.21 -18.03 -18.69
CA LEU A 493 -13.32 -17.50 -17.89
C LEU A 493 -14.16 -18.63 -17.26
N GLN A 494 -14.50 -19.67 -18.03
CA GLN A 494 -15.27 -20.79 -17.51
C GLN A 494 -14.50 -21.57 -16.42
N SER A 495 -13.20 -21.81 -16.62
CA SER A 495 -12.35 -22.45 -15.61
C SER A 495 -12.24 -21.63 -14.32
N ALA A 496 -12.20 -20.29 -14.43
CA ALA A 496 -12.26 -19.42 -13.27
C ALA A 496 -13.64 -19.44 -12.61
N VAL A 497 -14.74 -19.38 -13.36
CA VAL A 497 -16.11 -19.49 -12.82
C VAL A 497 -16.32 -20.81 -12.10
N ASP A 498 -15.81 -21.92 -12.63
CA ASP A 498 -15.98 -23.24 -12.03
C ASP A 498 -14.98 -23.62 -10.94
N GLY A 499 -13.86 -22.89 -10.84
CA GLY A 499 -12.84 -23.12 -9.82
C GLY A 499 -13.31 -22.85 -8.39
N ASN A 500 -12.64 -23.49 -7.43
CA ASN A 500 -12.74 -23.22 -5.99
C ASN A 500 -11.59 -22.34 -5.44
N SER A 501 -10.60 -22.04 -6.29
CA SER A 501 -9.53 -21.08 -5.95
C SER A 501 -10.07 -19.65 -6.02
N GLY A 502 -9.51 -18.75 -5.20
CA GLY A 502 -9.76 -17.32 -5.31
C GLY A 502 -9.49 -16.84 -6.74
N ALA A 503 -10.27 -15.87 -7.22
CA ALA A 503 -10.24 -15.48 -8.63
C ALA A 503 -10.16 -13.97 -8.83
N LEU A 504 -9.31 -13.54 -9.75
CA LEU A 504 -9.32 -12.22 -10.38
C LEU A 504 -9.91 -12.36 -11.78
N ILE A 505 -11.05 -11.74 -12.02
CA ILE A 505 -11.76 -11.84 -13.30
C ILE A 505 -11.84 -10.44 -13.92
N VAL A 506 -11.38 -10.31 -15.16
CA VAL A 506 -11.51 -9.09 -15.96
C VAL A 506 -12.38 -9.42 -17.16
N ALA A 507 -13.65 -9.02 -17.10
CA ALA A 507 -14.66 -9.40 -18.10
C ALA A 507 -15.79 -8.38 -18.24
N ASN A 508 -16.40 -8.30 -19.42
CA ASN A 508 -17.57 -7.46 -19.65
C ASN A 508 -18.81 -8.02 -18.90
N SER A 509 -19.71 -7.17 -18.45
CA SER A 509 -20.86 -7.62 -17.65
C SER A 509 -21.79 -8.57 -18.42
N GLY A 510 -21.86 -8.45 -19.76
CA GLY A 510 -22.61 -9.37 -20.63
C GLY A 510 -22.02 -10.79 -20.68
N ALA A 511 -20.70 -10.94 -20.52
CA ALA A 511 -20.07 -12.25 -20.36
C ALA A 511 -20.34 -12.83 -18.96
N ILE A 512 -20.21 -12.01 -17.91
CA ILE A 512 -20.50 -12.42 -16.52
C ILE A 512 -21.94 -12.88 -16.34
N LYS A 513 -22.91 -12.22 -17.00
CA LYS A 513 -24.35 -12.58 -16.99
C LYS A 513 -24.65 -13.99 -17.52
N GLN A 514 -23.75 -14.59 -18.31
CA GLN A 514 -23.87 -15.96 -18.82
C GLN A 514 -23.33 -17.02 -17.82
N THR A 515 -22.78 -16.57 -16.68
CA THR A 515 -22.17 -17.41 -15.66
C THR A 515 -23.05 -17.51 -14.41
N ALA A 516 -22.70 -18.43 -13.50
CA ALA A 516 -23.34 -18.52 -12.18
C ALA A 516 -22.81 -17.47 -11.16
N LEU A 517 -21.88 -16.58 -11.55
CA LEU A 517 -21.36 -15.56 -10.64
C LEU A 517 -22.46 -14.56 -10.27
N ASN A 518 -22.54 -14.28 -8.97
CA ASN A 518 -23.46 -13.30 -8.41
C ASN A 518 -22.68 -12.12 -7.83
N PRO A 519 -22.24 -11.14 -8.64
CA PRO A 519 -21.50 -9.95 -8.16
C PRO A 519 -22.42 -8.93 -7.43
N PRO A 520 -21.87 -8.07 -6.56
CA PRO A 520 -22.61 -6.97 -5.92
C PRO A 520 -23.31 -6.02 -6.90
N ILE A 521 -22.69 -5.71 -8.04
CA ILE A 521 -23.31 -5.05 -9.20
C ILE A 521 -23.24 -5.98 -10.40
N GLY A 522 -24.41 -6.30 -10.95
CA GLY A 522 -24.56 -6.92 -12.27
C GLY A 522 -25.29 -5.98 -13.23
N GLY A 523 -25.66 -6.51 -14.40
CA GLY A 523 -26.37 -5.74 -15.42
C GLY A 523 -25.80 -5.97 -16.81
N GLU A 524 -26.39 -5.30 -17.81
CA GLU A 524 -25.93 -5.34 -19.19
C GLU A 524 -26.37 -4.06 -19.92
N GLY A 525 -25.45 -3.44 -20.66
CA GLY A 525 -25.69 -2.16 -21.32
C GLY A 525 -26.11 -1.08 -20.32
N PRO A 526 -27.21 -0.36 -20.58
CA PRO A 526 -27.65 0.72 -19.70
C PRO A 526 -28.34 0.21 -18.42
N MET A 527 -28.66 -1.09 -18.32
CA MET A 527 -29.42 -1.62 -17.18
C MET A 527 -28.48 -2.15 -16.09
N VAL A 528 -28.35 -1.41 -15.00
CA VAL A 528 -27.51 -1.74 -13.83
C VAL A 528 -28.37 -2.33 -12.72
N LYS A 529 -27.93 -3.46 -12.16
CA LYS A 529 -28.60 -4.22 -11.10
C LYS A 529 -27.73 -4.29 -9.85
N PHE A 530 -28.25 -3.78 -8.74
CA PHE A 530 -27.59 -3.81 -7.43
C PHE A 530 -28.12 -4.98 -6.60
N GLY A 531 -27.22 -5.87 -6.18
CA GLY A 531 -27.49 -7.08 -5.41
C GLY A 531 -27.76 -6.82 -3.92
N LEU A 532 -28.75 -5.97 -3.65
CA LEU A 532 -29.31 -5.70 -2.33
C LEU A 532 -30.37 -6.77 -1.94
N PRO A 533 -30.77 -6.89 -0.65
CA PRO A 533 -31.81 -7.82 -0.21
C PRO A 533 -33.15 -7.67 -0.95
N THR A 534 -33.47 -6.45 -1.40
CA THR A 534 -34.48 -6.18 -2.42
C THR A 534 -33.77 -5.59 -3.62
N GLU A 535 -33.79 -6.28 -4.76
CA GLU A 535 -33.01 -5.88 -5.94
C GLU A 535 -33.37 -4.48 -6.45
N LEU A 536 -32.37 -3.59 -6.50
CA LEU A 536 -32.51 -2.28 -7.11
C LEU A 536 -32.02 -2.33 -8.56
N ASN A 537 -32.86 -1.85 -9.46
CA ASN A 537 -32.70 -1.93 -10.90
C ASN A 537 -32.76 -0.52 -11.48
N VAL A 538 -31.67 -0.03 -12.07
CA VAL A 538 -31.49 1.37 -12.48
C VAL A 538 -31.04 1.43 -13.94
N ASN A 539 -31.72 2.27 -14.74
CA ASN A 539 -31.26 2.62 -16.07
C ASN A 539 -30.23 3.77 -15.98
N MET A 540 -29.00 3.50 -16.40
CA MET A 540 -27.86 4.42 -16.51
C MET A 540 -27.36 4.37 -17.95
N GLU A 541 -27.82 5.29 -18.81
CA GLU A 541 -27.59 5.24 -20.26
C GLU A 541 -26.11 5.17 -20.66
N GLY A 542 -25.23 5.83 -19.90
CA GLY A 542 -23.77 5.80 -20.07
C GLY A 542 -23.04 4.58 -19.50
N GLY A 543 -23.74 3.66 -18.84
CA GLY A 543 -23.17 2.49 -18.18
C GLY A 543 -22.36 2.81 -16.91
N LEU A 544 -21.72 1.76 -16.37
CA LEU A 544 -20.92 1.83 -15.14
C LEU A 544 -19.68 0.95 -15.25
N GLY A 545 -18.50 1.51 -14.97
CA GLY A 545 -17.27 0.75 -14.71
C GLY A 545 -17.15 0.43 -13.21
N SER A 546 -16.67 -0.77 -12.87
CA SER A 546 -16.54 -1.19 -11.46
C SER A 546 -15.39 -2.18 -11.22
N ILE A 547 -14.79 -2.07 -10.03
CA ILE A 547 -13.97 -3.10 -9.39
C ILE A 547 -14.76 -3.57 -8.16
N GLN A 548 -15.00 -4.87 -8.05
CA GLN A 548 -15.87 -5.45 -7.02
C GLN A 548 -15.14 -6.59 -6.31
N ALA A 549 -15.23 -6.64 -4.98
CA ALA A 549 -14.53 -7.59 -4.12
C ALA A 549 -15.55 -8.34 -3.25
N PHE A 550 -15.86 -9.60 -3.58
CA PHE A 550 -16.97 -10.32 -2.95
C PHE A 550 -16.67 -11.80 -2.67
N ALA A 551 -17.41 -12.35 -1.71
CA ALA A 551 -17.42 -13.77 -1.41
C ALA A 551 -18.33 -14.54 -2.39
N ASP A 552 -17.88 -15.71 -2.82
CA ASP A 552 -18.64 -16.73 -3.55
C ASP A 552 -18.78 -17.97 -2.64
N PRO A 553 -19.86 -18.06 -1.84
CA PRO A 553 -20.07 -19.17 -0.91
C PRO A 553 -20.30 -20.51 -1.64
N GLN A 554 -20.79 -20.50 -2.88
CA GLN A 554 -21.05 -21.73 -3.64
C GLN A 554 -19.76 -22.46 -4.02
N ARG A 555 -18.69 -21.70 -4.29
CA ARG A 555 -17.34 -22.25 -4.54
C ARG A 555 -16.37 -22.09 -3.36
N ASN A 556 -16.86 -21.63 -2.20
CA ASN A 556 -16.12 -21.43 -0.95
C ASN A 556 -14.86 -20.53 -1.06
N ARG A 557 -14.96 -19.44 -1.83
CA ARG A 557 -13.83 -18.58 -2.23
C ARG A 557 -14.20 -17.10 -2.28
N SER A 558 -13.22 -16.24 -2.56
CA SER A 558 -13.45 -14.83 -2.84
C SER A 558 -12.98 -14.42 -4.23
N VAL A 559 -13.64 -13.42 -4.79
CA VAL A 559 -13.48 -12.97 -6.18
C VAL A 559 -13.25 -11.46 -6.20
N ILE A 560 -12.26 -11.02 -6.97
CA ILE A 560 -12.15 -9.66 -7.48
C ILE A 560 -12.66 -9.67 -8.93
N LEU A 561 -13.69 -8.89 -9.22
CA LEU A 561 -14.23 -8.70 -10.56
C LEU A 561 -13.97 -7.26 -11.02
N VAL A 562 -13.24 -7.11 -12.12
CA VAL A 562 -13.11 -5.86 -12.87
C VAL A 562 -14.05 -5.96 -14.07
N THR A 563 -15.05 -5.07 -14.15
CA THR A 563 -16.09 -5.17 -15.17
C THR A 563 -16.69 -3.81 -15.53
N THR A 564 -17.33 -3.74 -16.69
CA THR A 564 -18.09 -2.58 -17.17
C THR A 564 -19.42 -3.05 -17.77
N THR A 565 -20.48 -2.26 -17.60
CA THR A 565 -21.74 -2.44 -18.36
C THR A 565 -21.75 -1.63 -19.67
N GLY A 566 -20.77 -0.75 -19.88
CA GLY A 566 -20.64 0.14 -21.05
C GLY A 566 -19.25 0.07 -21.68
N ASP A 567 -18.65 1.22 -22.01
CA ASP A 567 -17.26 1.31 -22.52
C ASP A 567 -16.26 0.90 -21.41
N TRP A 568 -15.13 0.30 -21.79
CA TRP A 568 -14.04 -0.04 -20.88
C TRP A 568 -13.29 1.19 -20.34
N LYS A 569 -13.35 2.34 -21.02
CA LYS A 569 -12.80 3.62 -20.52
C LYS A 569 -13.39 4.06 -19.17
N LEU A 570 -14.54 3.53 -18.77
CA LEU A 570 -15.14 3.77 -17.45
C LEU A 570 -14.34 3.12 -16.30
N VAL A 571 -13.41 2.21 -16.62
CA VAL A 571 -12.58 1.48 -15.65
C VAL A 571 -11.26 2.22 -15.38
N ASP A 572 -10.71 2.96 -16.34
CA ASP A 572 -9.43 3.69 -16.21
C ASP A 572 -9.38 4.69 -15.03
N PRO A 573 -10.47 5.45 -14.71
CA PRO A 573 -10.50 6.31 -13.54
C PRO A 573 -10.38 5.57 -12.21
N LEU A 574 -10.83 4.30 -12.14
CA LEU A 574 -10.79 3.50 -10.92
C LEU A 574 -9.34 3.15 -10.56
N PHE A 575 -8.56 2.71 -11.54
CA PHE A 575 -7.13 2.45 -11.37
C PHE A 575 -6.34 3.73 -11.10
N SER A 576 -6.69 4.83 -11.77
CA SER A 576 -6.10 6.15 -11.51
C SER A 576 -6.32 6.59 -10.05
N TYR A 577 -7.51 6.36 -9.48
CA TYR A 577 -7.82 6.65 -8.08
C TYR A 577 -7.09 5.73 -7.09
N ILE A 578 -6.95 4.44 -7.42
CA ILE A 578 -6.13 3.50 -6.62
C ILE A 578 -4.67 3.95 -6.60
N ALA A 579 -4.11 4.40 -7.73
CA ALA A 579 -2.73 4.83 -7.82
C ALA A 579 -2.43 6.22 -7.19
N ALA A 580 -3.42 7.13 -7.19
CA ALA A 580 -3.25 8.49 -6.66
C ALA A 580 -3.43 8.63 -5.14
N SER A 581 -3.95 7.59 -4.46
CA SER A 581 -4.18 7.60 -3.02
C SER A 581 -2.92 7.23 -2.23
N ASP A 582 -2.54 8.00 -1.20
CA ASP A 582 -1.44 7.64 -0.29
C ASP A 582 -1.61 6.24 0.31
N ARG A 583 -2.87 5.87 0.59
CA ARG A 583 -3.24 4.54 1.10
C ARG A 583 -3.42 3.51 -0.01
N ASN A 584 -3.46 3.90 -1.28
CA ASN A 584 -3.71 3.02 -2.43
C ASN A 584 -4.94 2.11 -2.17
N TRP A 585 -4.83 0.81 -2.44
CA TRP A 585 -5.84 -0.22 -2.11
C TRP A 585 -6.21 -0.29 -0.63
N LEU A 586 -5.31 0.12 0.28
CA LEU A 586 -5.60 0.19 1.73
C LEU A 586 -6.63 1.26 2.07
N GLY A 587 -6.90 2.19 1.15
CA GLY A 587 -7.95 3.21 1.26
C GLY A 587 -9.31 2.78 0.73
N LEU A 588 -9.43 1.59 0.12
CA LEU A 588 -10.71 1.08 -0.40
C LEU A 588 -11.56 0.53 0.74
N THR A 589 -12.86 0.80 0.68
CA THR A 589 -13.83 0.45 1.73
C THR A 589 -15.09 -0.16 1.13
N GLY A 590 -15.68 -1.15 1.79
CA GLY A 590 -16.83 -1.88 1.27
C GLY A 590 -16.43 -2.98 0.28
N ASP A 591 -17.32 -3.26 -0.67
CA ASP A 591 -17.22 -4.35 -1.65
C ASP A 591 -17.21 -3.86 -3.11
N VAL A 592 -17.43 -2.56 -3.37
CA VAL A 592 -17.43 -1.99 -4.72
C VAL A 592 -16.74 -0.63 -4.78
N LEU A 593 -15.91 -0.44 -5.80
CA LEU A 593 -15.41 0.85 -6.28
C LEU A 593 -15.95 1.03 -7.71
N ALA A 594 -16.72 2.09 -7.97
CA ALA A 594 -17.36 2.28 -9.28
C ALA A 594 -17.34 3.74 -9.77
N ALA A 595 -17.42 3.92 -11.08
CA ALA A 595 -17.55 5.21 -11.76
C ALA A 595 -18.45 5.10 -13.00
N GLY A 596 -19.29 6.11 -13.22
CA GLY A 596 -20.00 6.32 -14.48
C GLY A 596 -19.28 7.33 -15.38
N GLU A 597 -19.96 7.86 -16.40
CA GLU A 597 -19.39 8.80 -17.39
C GLU A 597 -18.66 10.02 -16.81
N ALA A 598 -19.08 10.50 -15.63
CA ALA A 598 -18.43 11.62 -14.94
C ALA A 598 -17.00 11.29 -14.46
N GLY A 599 -16.60 10.02 -14.46
CA GLY A 599 -15.25 9.57 -14.10
C GLY A 599 -14.91 9.61 -12.61
N THR A 600 -15.83 10.04 -11.74
CA THR A 600 -15.60 10.15 -10.27
C THR A 600 -15.72 8.79 -9.57
N PRO A 601 -14.62 8.18 -9.07
CA PRO A 601 -14.68 6.87 -8.43
C PRO A 601 -15.26 6.97 -7.03
N THR A 602 -16.18 6.06 -6.69
CA THR A 602 -16.92 6.06 -5.43
C THR A 602 -16.85 4.67 -4.79
N ASN A 603 -16.40 4.60 -3.53
CA ASN A 603 -16.46 3.40 -2.71
C ASN A 603 -17.89 3.19 -2.16
N VAL A 604 -18.41 1.98 -2.25
CA VAL A 604 -19.75 1.58 -1.78
C VAL A 604 -19.67 0.22 -1.09
N ALA A 605 -20.49 0.05 -0.05
CA ALA A 605 -20.78 -1.26 0.55
C ALA A 605 -22.22 -1.65 0.17
N ILE A 606 -22.38 -2.61 -0.74
CA ILE A 606 -23.67 -3.14 -1.19
C ILE A 606 -24.03 -4.35 -0.33
N ARG A 607 -23.12 -5.32 -0.20
CA ARG A 607 -23.28 -6.46 0.70
C ARG A 607 -22.61 -6.15 2.02
N THR A 608 -23.41 -5.84 3.04
CA THR A 608 -22.90 -5.72 4.40
C THR A 608 -22.36 -7.07 4.87
N THR A 609 -21.29 -7.06 5.67
CA THR A 609 -20.58 -8.26 6.18
C THR A 609 -21.39 -9.12 7.17
N SER A 610 -22.72 -8.95 7.20
CA SER A 610 -23.69 -9.62 8.06
C SER A 610 -24.40 -10.81 7.41
N ASP A 611 -24.41 -10.92 6.07
CA ASP A 611 -25.22 -11.90 5.34
C ASP A 611 -24.61 -13.32 5.25
N SER A 612 -23.51 -13.58 5.95
CA SER A 612 -22.94 -14.93 6.09
C SER A 612 -23.54 -15.75 7.25
N LEU A 613 -24.42 -15.16 8.06
CA LEU A 613 -25.14 -15.86 9.13
C LEU A 613 -26.57 -16.21 8.71
N ALA A 614 -26.75 -17.42 8.17
CA ALA A 614 -28.07 -18.05 8.13
C ALA A 614 -28.54 -18.28 9.59
N PRO A 615 -29.62 -17.64 10.07
CA PRO A 615 -30.02 -17.79 11.46
C PRO A 615 -30.60 -19.18 11.70
N THR A 616 -29.94 -19.96 12.54
CA THR A 616 -30.57 -21.15 13.12
C THR A 616 -31.69 -20.66 14.03
N GLN A 617 -32.93 -21.05 13.73
CA GLN A 617 -34.11 -20.61 14.48
C GLN A 617 -34.10 -21.18 15.89
N THR A 618 -33.75 -20.36 16.89
CA THR A 618 -34.02 -20.62 18.30
C THR A 618 -34.85 -19.49 18.88
N SER A 619 -36.13 -19.75 19.12
CA SER A 619 -37.09 -18.82 19.72
C SER A 619 -36.64 -18.36 21.12
N GLY A 620 -36.55 -17.05 21.35
CA GLY A 620 -36.11 -16.51 22.65
C GLY A 620 -36.33 -14.99 22.83
N SER A 621 -37.48 -14.62 23.39
CA SER A 621 -37.79 -13.36 24.11
C SER A 621 -37.14 -12.02 23.70
N SER A 622 -37.94 -11.20 23.00
CA SER A 622 -38.21 -9.77 23.28
C SER A 622 -37.17 -8.87 23.98
N GLY A 623 -36.72 -7.82 23.27
CA GLY A 623 -36.43 -6.50 23.86
C GLY A 623 -35.17 -5.77 23.35
N GLY A 624 -35.33 -4.60 22.71
CA GLY A 624 -34.21 -3.64 22.54
C GLY A 624 -33.85 -3.15 21.12
N TRP A 625 -34.78 -3.06 20.17
CA TRP A 625 -34.48 -2.82 18.74
C TRP A 625 -34.19 -1.35 18.31
N LEU A 626 -33.93 -0.42 19.24
CA LEU A 626 -34.12 1.03 19.00
C LEU A 626 -32.86 1.92 19.08
N LYS A 627 -31.64 1.40 18.80
CA LYS A 627 -30.38 2.18 18.93
C LYS A 627 -29.38 2.18 17.77
N TYR A 628 -29.66 1.54 16.63
CA TYR A 628 -28.71 1.47 15.49
C TYR A 628 -29.16 2.20 14.20
N GLY A 629 -30.09 3.16 14.31
CA GLY A 629 -30.74 3.78 13.15
C GLY A 629 -30.13 5.05 12.55
N LEU A 630 -28.93 5.51 12.97
CA LEU A 630 -28.51 6.91 12.74
C LEU A 630 -27.24 7.16 11.90
N ILE A 631 -26.62 6.15 11.28
CA ILE A 631 -25.49 6.36 10.33
C ILE A 631 -25.90 6.13 8.86
N GLY A 632 -26.94 5.34 8.59
CA GLY A 632 -27.44 5.10 7.21
C GLY A 632 -28.38 6.18 6.62
N GLY A 633 -28.89 7.10 7.44
CA GLY A 633 -29.98 8.02 7.04
C GLY A 633 -29.58 9.15 6.09
N GLY A 634 -28.32 9.60 6.11
CA GLY A 634 -27.87 10.77 5.36
C GLY A 634 -27.87 10.57 3.83
N VAL A 635 -27.50 9.38 3.37
CA VAL A 635 -27.31 9.11 1.93
C VAL A 635 -28.65 9.02 1.18
N LEU A 636 -29.67 8.41 1.80
CA LEU A 636 -31.02 8.33 1.22
C LEU A 636 -31.66 9.72 1.03
N ALA A 637 -31.42 10.65 1.95
CA ALA A 637 -31.90 12.02 1.81
C ALA A 637 -31.25 12.76 0.63
N VAL A 638 -29.93 12.60 0.44
CA VAL A 638 -29.19 13.24 -0.67
C VAL A 638 -29.61 12.66 -2.03
N ILE A 639 -29.77 11.33 -2.13
CA ILE A 639 -30.23 10.68 -3.36
C ILE A 639 -31.67 11.10 -3.70
N ALA A 640 -32.58 11.17 -2.72
CA ALA A 640 -33.95 11.62 -2.94
C ALA A 640 -34.00 13.09 -3.41
N VAL A 641 -33.19 13.98 -2.83
CA VAL A 641 -33.10 15.39 -3.25
C VAL A 641 -32.55 15.52 -4.68
N LEU A 642 -31.50 14.76 -5.03
CA LEU A 642 -30.96 14.74 -6.41
C LEU A 642 -31.99 14.24 -7.43
N ALA A 643 -32.73 13.16 -7.11
CA ALA A 643 -33.78 12.63 -7.97
C ALA A 643 -34.91 13.65 -8.21
N VAL A 644 -35.32 14.38 -7.16
CA VAL A 644 -36.33 15.46 -7.26
C VAL A 644 -35.81 16.62 -8.11
N ILE A 645 -34.55 17.06 -7.93
CA ILE A 645 -33.96 18.14 -8.73
C ILE A 645 -33.84 17.76 -10.21
N LEU A 646 -33.51 16.51 -10.52
CA LEU A 646 -33.46 16.00 -11.90
C LEU A 646 -34.86 15.88 -12.52
N ALA A 647 -35.85 15.41 -11.77
CA ALA A 647 -37.24 15.36 -12.23
C ALA A 647 -37.82 16.76 -12.53
N LEU A 648 -37.50 17.75 -11.69
CA LEU A 648 -37.93 19.15 -11.86
C LEU A 648 -37.19 19.90 -12.98
N ARG A 649 -36.09 19.35 -13.53
CA ARG A 649 -35.31 19.94 -14.62
C ARG A 649 -35.68 19.45 -16.02
N ARG A 650 -36.67 18.55 -16.17
CA ARG A 650 -37.17 18.16 -17.50
C ARG A 650 -37.90 19.34 -18.17
N PRO A 651 -37.47 19.83 -19.35
CA PRO A 651 -38.26 20.78 -20.12
C PRO A 651 -39.56 20.10 -20.59
N LYS A 652 -40.68 20.83 -20.56
CA LYS A 652 -41.95 20.31 -21.09
C LYS A 652 -41.81 19.99 -22.58
N PRO A 653 -42.37 18.87 -23.07
CA PRO A 653 -42.58 18.69 -24.50
C PRO A 653 -43.49 19.82 -25.01
N ALA A 654 -43.19 20.34 -26.20
CA ALA A 654 -44.08 21.23 -26.90
C ALA A 654 -45.13 20.38 -27.63
N ASP A 655 -46.41 20.71 -27.45
CA ASP A 655 -47.47 20.18 -28.30
C ASP A 655 -47.21 20.60 -29.75
N VAL A 656 -47.40 19.65 -30.67
CA VAL A 656 -47.49 19.88 -32.12
C VAL A 656 -48.92 19.58 -32.49
N ASP A 657 -49.65 20.60 -32.94
CA ASP A 657 -51.00 20.45 -33.47
C ASP A 657 -50.98 19.66 -34.79
N GLU A 658 -51.80 18.60 -34.88
CA GLU A 658 -52.63 18.30 -36.06
C GLU A 658 -53.93 17.59 -35.62
#